data_AF-A0A7T7L2M7-F1
#
_entry.id   AF-A0A7T7L2M7-F1
#
_cell.length_a   1.000
_cell.length_b   1.000
_cell.length_c   1.000
_cell.angle_alpha   90.00
_cell.angle_beta   90.00
_cell.angle_gamma   90.00
#
_symmetry.space_group_name_H-M   'P 1'
#
loop_
_entity.id
_entity.type
_entity.pdbx_description
1 polymer ?
#
loop_
_entity_poly.entity_id
_entity_poly.type
_entity_poly.pdbx_seq_one_letter_code
_entity_poly.pdbx_strand_id
1 'polypeptide(L)'
;MRSGERLTGRYVLKEVIGAGRSGDVWLAHDTVVGQDVALKPERTDGDHETAVRRLLGEPRAMARFRDHPHVVTLLDVVTVPQDEDSAGTYWFITEYVPGGSLDRQPPMSPLRAARIGAQLADALAALHEAGIVHCDVKPANIGLTRRGTAKLLDFGAAYRVGGTETITANGPFSFTPDYAAPELARGNVPLPASDVFCLATTLYALVTGSPPRGGESEEGDDQRDADKEGEAGNGEDGERLRYWKAEQGVVEMDAAAVGALYPVLSAMLRRDPRQRPDAVEVRQLLEAVDTPDSPDDLGGSGGSDCLAGSAGSGSSGGSGGSAGPGGSDGSVGKPAGRPRWRRRRPLIVAALGVCAALALGLAVVPDGGDDGRAASGADQSRLKDNASKGAHGKQIEPLALIGDPHTADLCALADTGALGRFGEAELDVDYGNFDRCDVLVHPDDETRIDVSIQLRAGSPPERSEPVRTIGAIDITEAPPEDDECGLLLTPVGGPNGDPDGDPVGDTGGDPDGDTGGTTVGIRVNMGDGSVTGGNATLCAVADAAARSTADVLNRGPVPRRSPAYPAASLVWANACELLDAEALSVVPGVRFDVPKVGVADWSCEWQSRVDDLEAEVGFFRDEPKSTVDGAPVRLSGYDALVVPEGNGEKTCTVFVEYREYSGQDTETAAEMLRLRVGGERPTDELCTMATGLAAPAAAALRAQ
;
A
#
# COMPACT_ATOMS: atom_id res chain seq x y z
N MET A 1 29.86 -19.05 -14.87
CA MET A 1 30.72 -20.03 -14.18
C MET A 1 30.50 -21.41 -14.75
N ARG A 2 31.43 -22.35 -14.57
CA ARG A 2 31.31 -23.74 -15.07
C ARG A 2 31.69 -24.76 -13.99
N SER A 3 31.14 -25.96 -14.11
CA SER A 3 31.58 -27.12 -13.31
C SER A 3 33.11 -27.29 -13.41
N GLY A 4 33.76 -27.52 -12.27
CA GLY A 4 35.21 -27.63 -12.12
C GLY A 4 35.95 -26.31 -11.90
N GLU A 5 35.29 -25.16 -12.06
CA GLU A 5 35.85 -23.85 -11.73
C GLU A 5 36.10 -23.72 -10.22
N ARG A 6 37.17 -23.00 -9.85
CA ARG A 6 37.53 -22.76 -8.44
C ARG A 6 37.22 -21.33 -8.03
N LEU A 7 36.23 -21.16 -7.16
CA LEU A 7 35.94 -19.90 -6.52
C LEU A 7 36.94 -19.65 -5.38
N THR A 8 37.54 -18.45 -5.35
CA THR A 8 38.54 -18.00 -4.36
C THR A 8 39.71 -18.98 -4.12
N GLY A 9 39.97 -19.88 -5.08
CA GLY A 9 40.97 -20.95 -4.96
C GLY A 9 40.60 -22.08 -4.00
N ARG A 10 39.44 -22.04 -3.32
CA ARG A 10 39.04 -22.99 -2.26
C ARG A 10 37.84 -23.87 -2.66
N TYR A 11 36.81 -23.29 -3.26
CA TYR A 11 35.55 -23.99 -3.54
C TYR A 11 35.51 -24.44 -4.99
N VAL A 12 35.49 -25.75 -5.24
CA VAL A 12 35.37 -26.31 -6.59
C VAL A 12 33.89 -26.49 -6.92
N LEU A 13 33.38 -25.72 -7.88
CA LEU A 13 31.98 -25.82 -8.32
C LEU A 13 31.71 -27.19 -8.96
N LYS A 14 30.61 -27.85 -8.59
CA LYS A 14 30.19 -29.14 -9.15
C LYS A 14 29.02 -28.99 -10.11
N GLU A 15 27.86 -28.61 -9.60
CA GLU A 15 26.62 -28.52 -10.36
C GLU A 15 25.71 -27.44 -9.76
N VAL A 16 24.78 -26.94 -10.56
CA VAL A 16 23.73 -26.03 -10.10
C VAL A 16 22.66 -26.85 -9.40
N ILE A 17 22.33 -26.49 -8.16
CA ILE A 17 21.32 -27.17 -7.34
C ILE A 17 20.03 -26.36 -7.21
N GLY A 18 20.04 -25.07 -7.52
CA GLY A 18 18.87 -24.20 -7.58
C GLY A 18 19.12 -22.97 -8.45
N ALA A 19 18.07 -22.42 -9.04
CA ALA A 19 18.10 -21.10 -9.65
C ALA A 19 17.69 -20.07 -8.58
N GLY A 20 18.22 -18.87 -8.67
CA GLY A 20 17.87 -17.80 -7.75
C GLY A 20 17.89 -16.46 -8.47
N ARG A 21 17.14 -15.49 -7.94
CA ARG A 21 17.03 -14.13 -8.51
C ARG A 21 18.41 -13.46 -8.69
N SER A 22 19.33 -13.72 -7.76
CA SER A 22 20.68 -13.16 -7.74
C SER A 22 21.73 -14.05 -8.44
N GLY A 23 21.27 -15.17 -9.02
CA GLY A 23 22.07 -16.15 -9.75
C GLY A 23 21.90 -17.58 -9.24
N ASP A 24 22.51 -18.52 -9.97
CA ASP A 24 22.45 -19.95 -9.66
C ASP A 24 23.10 -20.30 -8.31
N VAL A 25 22.43 -21.16 -7.53
CA VAL A 25 22.98 -21.77 -6.33
C VAL A 25 23.77 -23.02 -6.73
N TRP A 26 25.04 -23.06 -6.35
CA TRP A 26 25.96 -24.15 -6.73
C TRP A 26 26.22 -25.11 -5.58
N LEU A 27 26.21 -26.40 -5.87
CA LEU A 27 26.94 -27.39 -5.07
C LEU A 27 28.43 -27.23 -5.35
N ALA A 28 29.24 -27.09 -4.31
CA ALA A 28 30.69 -27.02 -4.42
C ALA A 28 31.39 -27.92 -3.40
N HIS A 29 32.65 -28.27 -3.68
CA HIS A 29 33.52 -28.95 -2.73
C HIS A 29 34.50 -27.97 -2.11
N ASP A 30 34.45 -27.81 -0.78
CA ASP A 30 35.49 -27.10 -0.02
C ASP A 30 36.74 -27.98 0.05
N THR A 31 37.78 -27.61 -0.69
CA THR A 31 39.03 -28.38 -0.77
C THR A 31 39.89 -28.31 0.49
N VAL A 32 39.62 -27.37 1.39
CA VAL A 32 40.36 -27.22 2.66
C VAL A 32 39.76 -28.12 3.73
N VAL A 33 38.43 -28.05 3.91
CA VAL A 33 37.71 -28.84 4.91
C VAL A 33 37.38 -30.25 4.41
N GLY A 34 37.31 -30.44 3.08
CA GLY A 34 36.98 -31.71 2.44
C GLY A 34 35.49 -32.04 2.49
N GLN A 35 34.62 -31.03 2.49
CA GLN A 35 33.16 -31.19 2.60
C GLN A 35 32.43 -30.47 1.46
N ASP A 36 31.24 -30.98 1.16
CA ASP A 36 30.35 -30.38 0.17
C ASP A 36 29.52 -29.26 0.81
N VAL A 37 29.39 -28.15 0.10
CA VAL A 37 28.74 -26.91 0.55
C VAL A 37 27.85 -26.35 -0.56
N ALA A 38 26.88 -25.53 -0.18
CA ALA A 38 26.06 -24.76 -1.12
C ALA A 38 26.55 -23.31 -1.20
N LEU A 39 26.61 -22.77 -2.43
CA LEU A 39 27.12 -21.44 -2.76
C LEU A 39 26.00 -20.62 -3.41
N LYS A 40 25.48 -19.62 -2.69
CA LYS A 40 24.48 -18.68 -3.20
C LYS A 40 25.13 -17.33 -3.55
N PRO A 41 25.09 -16.87 -4.81
CA PRO A 41 25.58 -15.55 -5.18
C PRO A 41 24.58 -14.46 -4.80
N GLU A 42 25.11 -13.31 -4.36
CA GLU A 42 24.34 -12.09 -4.08
C GLU A 42 25.09 -10.87 -4.63
N ARG A 43 24.36 -9.99 -5.31
CA ARG A 43 24.91 -8.78 -5.95
C ARG A 43 24.28 -7.54 -5.34
N THR A 44 25.02 -6.44 -5.39
CA THR A 44 24.52 -5.12 -5.02
C THR A 44 24.69 -4.19 -6.22
N ASP A 45 23.66 -3.41 -6.53
CA ASP A 45 23.74 -2.34 -7.51
C ASP A 45 24.39 -1.11 -6.82
N GLY A 46 25.68 -0.90 -7.08
CA GLY A 46 26.48 0.18 -6.50
C GLY A 46 27.19 -0.17 -5.19
N ASP A 47 28.34 0.47 -4.95
CA ASP A 47 29.20 0.29 -3.77
C ASP A 47 28.92 1.33 -2.68
N HIS A 48 27.63 1.49 -2.32
CA HIS A 48 27.25 2.32 -1.19
C HIS A 48 27.32 1.48 0.10
N GLU A 49 28.00 1.99 1.14
CA GLU A 49 28.17 1.30 2.44
C GLU A 49 26.83 0.79 3.02
N THR A 50 25.74 1.51 2.80
CA THR A 50 24.38 1.13 3.18
C THR A 50 23.87 -0.10 2.42
N ALA A 51 24.12 -0.20 1.12
CA ALA A 51 23.69 -1.32 0.28
C ALA A 51 24.42 -2.62 0.68
N VAL A 52 25.74 -2.55 0.90
CA VAL A 52 26.52 -3.68 1.42
C VAL A 52 26.07 -4.08 2.83
N ARG A 53 25.76 -3.12 3.71
CA ARG A 53 25.25 -3.41 5.06
C ARG A 53 23.92 -4.17 5.02
N ARG A 54 23.00 -3.81 4.10
CA ARG A 54 21.71 -4.50 3.88
C ARG A 54 21.90 -5.88 3.25
N LEU A 55 22.77 -6.01 2.24
CA LEU A 55 23.10 -7.29 1.62
C LEU A 55 23.62 -8.31 2.65
N LEU A 56 24.52 -7.87 3.53
CA LEU A 56 25.08 -8.72 4.59
C LEU A 56 24.10 -8.96 5.76
N GLY A 57 22.90 -8.39 5.74
CA GLY A 57 21.93 -8.61 6.80
C GLY A 57 21.32 -10.02 6.80
N GLU A 58 21.09 -10.62 5.63
CA GLU A 58 20.67 -12.02 5.48
C GLU A 58 21.64 -13.01 6.17
N PRO A 59 22.95 -13.06 5.80
CA PRO A 59 23.88 -13.98 6.43
C PRO A 59 24.06 -13.70 7.93
N ARG A 60 23.98 -12.44 8.37
CA ARG A 60 24.03 -12.08 9.80
C ARG A 60 22.83 -12.59 10.58
N ALA A 61 21.65 -12.58 9.99
CA ALA A 61 20.45 -13.15 10.59
C ALA A 61 20.55 -14.67 10.68
N MET A 62 20.93 -15.34 9.59
CA MET A 62 21.11 -16.80 9.52
C MET A 62 22.16 -17.29 10.53
N ALA A 63 23.27 -16.56 10.69
CA ALA A 63 24.34 -16.92 11.62
C ALA A 63 23.89 -17.04 13.09
N ARG A 64 22.80 -16.38 13.50
CA ARG A 64 22.25 -16.47 14.87
C ARG A 64 21.68 -17.85 15.19
N PHE A 65 21.34 -18.64 14.17
CA PHE A 65 20.66 -19.93 14.30
C PHE A 65 21.56 -21.11 13.89
N ARG A 66 22.88 -20.92 13.92
CA ARG A 66 23.89 -21.94 13.55
C ARG A 66 23.67 -23.30 14.21
N ASP A 67 23.23 -23.32 15.46
CA ASP A 67 23.06 -24.56 16.22
C ASP A 67 21.62 -25.11 16.14
N HIS A 68 20.72 -24.46 15.41
CA HIS A 68 19.33 -24.89 15.30
C HIS A 68 19.20 -26.06 14.31
N PRO A 69 18.62 -27.21 14.68
CA PRO A 69 18.58 -28.40 13.82
C PRO A 69 17.78 -28.20 12.53
N HIS A 70 16.82 -27.28 12.55
CA HIS A 70 15.86 -27.01 11.46
C HIS A 70 16.12 -25.70 10.69
N VAL A 71 17.29 -25.08 10.90
CA VAL A 71 17.77 -23.95 10.08
C VAL A 71 19.06 -24.38 9.38
N VAL A 72 19.29 -23.92 8.15
CA VAL A 72 20.55 -24.16 7.44
C VAL A 72 21.69 -23.38 8.09
N THR A 73 22.85 -24.01 8.16
CA THR A 73 24.03 -23.41 8.78
C THR A 73 24.79 -22.55 7.78
N LEU A 74 24.97 -21.26 8.06
CA LEU A 74 25.95 -20.42 7.38
C LEU A 74 27.37 -20.76 7.85
N LEU A 75 28.21 -21.14 6.90
CA LEU A 75 29.61 -21.53 7.11
C LEU A 75 30.57 -20.37 6.86
N ASP A 76 30.37 -19.60 5.80
CA ASP A 76 31.29 -18.54 5.37
C ASP A 76 30.57 -17.50 4.47
N VAL A 77 31.18 -16.32 4.29
CA VAL A 77 30.79 -15.32 3.29
C VAL A 77 32.05 -14.85 2.58
N VAL A 78 32.12 -15.05 1.26
CA VAL A 78 33.29 -14.66 0.46
C VAL A 78 32.91 -13.64 -0.61
N THR A 79 33.82 -12.72 -0.92
CA THR A 79 33.62 -11.71 -1.97
C THR A 79 34.54 -12.00 -3.14
N VAL A 80 34.01 -11.95 -4.36
CA VAL A 80 34.75 -12.11 -5.59
C VAL A 80 34.65 -10.82 -6.40
N PRO A 81 35.77 -10.10 -6.62
CA PRO A 81 35.79 -8.92 -7.49
C PRO A 81 35.44 -9.34 -8.92
N GLN A 82 34.62 -8.53 -9.61
CA GLN A 82 34.23 -8.81 -10.99
C GLN A 82 35.19 -8.14 -12.00
N ASP A 83 35.59 -6.88 -11.73
CA ASP A 83 36.62 -6.08 -12.44
C ASP A 83 37.22 -5.03 -11.48
N GLU A 84 38.31 -4.32 -11.84
CA GLU A 84 38.95 -3.31 -10.96
C GLU A 84 38.04 -2.14 -10.57
N ASP A 85 36.98 -1.88 -11.36
CA ASP A 85 36.03 -0.76 -11.17
C ASP A 85 34.58 -1.22 -10.86
N SER A 86 34.33 -2.51 -10.61
CA SER A 86 32.98 -3.06 -10.36
C SER A 86 32.78 -3.55 -8.92
N ALA A 87 31.57 -3.38 -8.40
CA ALA A 87 31.17 -3.93 -7.10
C ALA A 87 31.33 -5.46 -7.11
N GLY A 88 31.99 -6.01 -6.09
CA GLY A 88 32.23 -7.46 -5.99
C GLY A 88 30.94 -8.26 -5.76
N THR A 89 30.88 -9.49 -6.28
CA THR A 89 29.81 -10.44 -5.97
C THR A 89 30.08 -11.11 -4.63
N TYR A 90 29.09 -11.11 -3.73
CA TYR A 90 29.16 -11.84 -2.47
C TYR A 90 28.64 -13.26 -2.66
N TRP A 91 29.22 -14.20 -1.93
CA TRP A 91 28.85 -15.60 -1.96
C TRP A 91 28.60 -16.09 -0.55
N PHE A 92 27.37 -16.51 -0.29
CA PHE A 92 26.99 -17.11 0.98
C PHE A 92 27.24 -18.61 0.90
N ILE A 93 28.11 -19.09 1.80
CA ILE A 93 28.52 -20.49 1.86
C ILE A 93 27.74 -21.16 2.98
N THR A 94 26.86 -22.09 2.64
CA THR A 94 26.01 -22.80 3.61
C THR A 94 26.27 -24.31 3.59
N GLU A 95 25.81 -25.01 4.62
CA GLU A 95 25.83 -26.48 4.60
C GLU A 95 25.03 -27.02 3.41
N TYR A 96 25.53 -28.06 2.75
CA TYR A 96 24.78 -28.72 1.69
C TYR A 96 23.76 -29.71 2.28
N VAL A 97 22.49 -29.57 1.90
CA VAL A 97 21.38 -30.43 2.32
C VAL A 97 21.10 -31.49 1.25
N PRO A 98 21.55 -32.76 1.39
CA PRO A 98 21.67 -33.66 0.25
C PRO A 98 20.38 -34.29 -0.27
N GLY A 99 19.27 -34.19 0.47
CA GLY A 99 17.97 -34.69 0.00
C GLY A 99 17.24 -33.68 -0.90
N GLY A 100 17.84 -32.50 -1.12
CA GLY A 100 17.28 -31.47 -1.99
C GLY A 100 16.10 -30.73 -1.37
N SER A 101 15.56 -29.80 -2.16
CA SER A 101 14.42 -28.97 -1.80
C SER A 101 13.08 -29.71 -1.98
N LEU A 102 12.04 -29.28 -1.27
CA LEU A 102 10.72 -29.92 -1.24
C LEU A 102 9.85 -29.65 -2.47
N ASP A 103 10.10 -28.57 -3.21
CA ASP A 103 9.46 -28.25 -4.50
C ASP A 103 9.64 -29.36 -5.56
N ARG A 104 10.75 -30.11 -5.48
CA ARG A 104 11.06 -31.22 -6.40
C ARG A 104 10.61 -32.59 -5.88
N GLN A 105 9.94 -32.64 -4.73
CA GLN A 105 9.47 -33.89 -4.15
C GLN A 105 8.04 -34.20 -4.61
N PRO A 106 7.69 -35.48 -4.80
CA PRO A 106 6.31 -35.85 -5.07
C PRO A 106 5.42 -35.53 -3.85
N PRO A 107 4.09 -35.39 -4.06
CA PRO A 107 3.14 -35.20 -2.97
C PRO A 107 3.29 -36.27 -1.89
N MET A 108 3.05 -35.88 -0.64
CA MET A 108 3.25 -36.74 0.52
C MET A 108 2.01 -36.89 1.38
N SER A 109 2.02 -37.91 2.26
CA SER A 109 0.88 -38.12 3.16
C SER A 109 0.72 -36.96 4.15
N PRO A 110 -0.52 -36.64 4.57
CA PRO A 110 -0.78 -35.64 5.61
C PRO A 110 0.06 -35.85 6.87
N LEU A 111 0.27 -37.09 7.30
CA LEU A 111 1.12 -37.42 8.46
C LEU A 111 2.59 -37.04 8.25
N ARG A 112 3.13 -37.28 7.05
CA ARG A 112 4.51 -36.89 6.74
C ARG A 112 4.65 -35.37 6.66
N ALA A 113 3.67 -34.70 6.05
CA ALA A 113 3.60 -33.24 6.01
C ALA A 113 3.51 -32.64 7.42
N ALA A 114 2.70 -33.22 8.32
CA ALA A 114 2.61 -32.80 9.72
C ALA A 114 3.96 -32.86 10.45
N ARG A 115 4.70 -33.98 10.30
CA ARG A 115 6.03 -34.15 10.91
C ARG A 115 7.05 -33.13 10.39
N ILE A 116 7.01 -32.81 9.09
CA ILE A 116 7.85 -31.77 8.51
C ILE A 116 7.42 -30.39 9.03
N GLY A 117 6.12 -30.11 9.05
CA GLY A 117 5.57 -28.86 9.55
C GLY A 117 5.91 -28.58 11.00
N ALA A 118 5.91 -29.60 11.86
CA ALA A 118 6.35 -29.47 13.25
C ALA A 118 7.83 -29.05 13.37
N GLN A 119 8.70 -29.63 12.55
CA GLN A 119 10.13 -29.26 12.50
C GLN A 119 10.33 -27.82 12.01
N LEU A 120 9.53 -27.39 11.03
CA LEU A 120 9.58 -26.01 10.52
C LEU A 120 8.99 -25.01 11.53
N ALA A 121 7.90 -25.36 12.21
CA ALA A 121 7.32 -24.55 13.26
C ALA A 121 8.29 -24.36 14.44
N ASP A 122 9.11 -25.37 14.76
CA ASP A 122 10.20 -25.26 15.73
C ASP A 122 11.25 -24.22 15.29
N ALA A 123 11.66 -24.23 14.02
CA ALA A 123 12.56 -23.21 13.47
C ALA A 123 11.93 -21.81 13.52
N LEU A 124 10.68 -21.67 13.08
CA LEU A 124 9.97 -20.39 13.07
C LEU A 124 9.81 -19.82 14.48
N ALA A 125 9.52 -20.65 15.47
CA ALA A 125 9.46 -20.23 16.86
C ALA A 125 10.79 -19.61 17.34
N ALA A 126 11.92 -20.24 17.02
CA ALA A 126 13.24 -19.70 17.34
C ALA A 126 13.53 -18.36 16.62
N LEU A 127 13.12 -18.24 15.35
CA LEU A 127 13.25 -17.00 14.59
C LEU A 127 12.42 -15.87 15.22
N HIS A 128 11.16 -16.16 15.54
CA HIS A 128 10.21 -15.20 16.11
C HIS A 128 10.66 -14.70 17.49
N GLU A 129 11.21 -15.59 18.34
CA GLU A 129 11.79 -15.22 19.63
C GLU A 129 12.96 -14.23 19.48
N ALA A 130 13.74 -14.36 18.40
CA ALA A 130 14.82 -13.44 18.08
C ALA A 130 14.37 -12.15 17.36
N GLY A 131 13.05 -11.95 17.19
CA GLY A 131 12.46 -10.80 16.49
C GLY A 131 12.64 -10.83 14.98
N ILE A 132 12.75 -12.01 14.38
CA ILE A 132 12.95 -12.22 12.95
C ILE A 132 11.73 -12.94 12.37
N VAL A 133 11.16 -12.41 11.28
CA VAL A 133 10.08 -13.03 10.49
C VAL A 133 10.67 -13.47 9.16
N HIS A 134 10.40 -14.69 8.70
CA HIS A 134 11.02 -15.27 7.50
C HIS A 134 10.42 -14.72 6.19
N CYS A 135 9.12 -14.45 6.16
CA CYS A 135 8.32 -13.89 5.08
C CYS A 135 8.15 -14.77 3.82
N ASP A 136 9.12 -15.63 3.46
CA ASP A 136 9.03 -16.49 2.25
C ASP A 136 9.13 -17.99 2.56
N VAL A 137 8.29 -18.50 3.46
CA VAL A 137 8.20 -19.97 3.72
C VAL A 137 7.45 -20.64 2.57
N LYS A 138 8.15 -21.46 1.80
CA LYS A 138 7.62 -22.21 0.64
C LYS A 138 8.44 -23.48 0.37
N PRO A 139 7.92 -24.46 -0.41
CA PRO A 139 8.64 -25.71 -0.68
C PRO A 139 10.08 -25.53 -1.20
N ALA A 140 10.32 -24.55 -2.07
CA ALA A 140 11.64 -24.24 -2.64
C ALA A 140 12.69 -23.79 -1.59
N ASN A 141 12.24 -23.27 -0.46
CA ASN A 141 13.09 -22.77 0.63
C ASN A 141 13.24 -23.81 1.76
N ILE A 142 12.81 -25.06 1.55
CA ILE A 142 12.86 -26.12 2.56
C ILE A 142 13.62 -27.32 2.01
N GLY A 143 14.74 -27.65 2.66
CA GLY A 143 15.56 -28.81 2.31
C GLY A 143 15.32 -30.00 3.23
N LEU A 144 15.46 -31.21 2.69
CA LEU A 144 15.49 -32.45 3.48
C LEU A 144 16.91 -33.01 3.56
N THR A 145 17.36 -33.32 4.76
CA THR A 145 18.56 -34.16 4.92
C THR A 145 18.26 -35.61 4.50
N ARG A 146 19.31 -36.42 4.28
CA ARG A 146 19.14 -37.86 3.99
C ARG A 146 18.38 -38.63 5.08
N ARG A 147 18.35 -38.10 6.31
CA ARG A 147 17.66 -38.69 7.45
C ARG A 147 16.21 -38.20 7.58
N GLY A 148 15.74 -37.36 6.66
CA GLY A 148 14.38 -36.82 6.65
C GLY A 148 14.17 -35.62 7.57
N THR A 149 15.24 -35.01 8.10
CA THR A 149 15.16 -33.75 8.85
C THR A 149 14.98 -32.58 7.88
N ALA A 150 13.93 -31.78 8.10
CA ALA A 150 13.65 -30.55 7.37
C ALA A 150 14.48 -29.37 7.90
N LYS A 151 14.93 -28.51 6.98
CA LYS A 151 15.70 -27.30 7.26
C LYS A 151 15.22 -26.13 6.38
N LEU A 152 15.05 -24.95 6.97
CA LEU A 152 14.87 -23.69 6.24
C LEU A 152 16.19 -23.27 5.59
N LEU A 153 16.18 -22.98 4.29
CA LEU A 153 17.38 -22.78 3.47
C LEU A 153 17.71 -21.31 3.16
N ASP A 154 16.73 -20.40 3.16
CA ASP A 154 16.90 -19.05 2.62
C ASP A 154 16.28 -17.98 3.54
N PHE A 155 16.98 -16.85 3.76
CA PHE A 155 16.52 -15.72 4.56
C PHE A 155 16.37 -14.44 3.71
N GLY A 156 16.36 -14.55 2.38
CA GLY A 156 16.38 -13.43 1.42
C GLY A 156 15.21 -12.43 1.53
N ALA A 157 14.12 -12.82 2.18
CA ALA A 157 12.95 -11.98 2.47
C ALA A 157 12.78 -11.66 3.96
N ALA A 158 13.74 -12.04 4.81
CA ALA A 158 13.58 -11.95 6.26
C ALA A 158 13.43 -10.49 6.72
N TYR A 159 12.61 -10.30 7.75
CA TYR A 159 12.25 -9.00 8.31
C TYR A 159 12.52 -8.95 9.82
N ARG A 160 12.87 -7.75 10.34
CA ARG A 160 13.13 -7.53 11.77
C ARG A 160 11.97 -6.77 12.40
N VAL A 161 11.32 -7.38 13.39
CA VAL A 161 10.23 -6.76 14.14
C VAL A 161 10.77 -5.60 14.99
N GLY A 162 10.17 -4.41 14.87
CA GLY A 162 10.47 -3.24 15.70
C GLY A 162 11.80 -2.53 15.38
N GLY A 163 12.41 -2.80 14.22
CA GLY A 163 13.59 -2.08 13.74
C GLY A 163 13.25 -0.98 12.73
N THR A 164 14.14 -0.01 12.55
CA THR A 164 14.03 1.06 11.55
C THR A 164 14.53 0.65 10.16
N GLU A 165 15.03 -0.58 9.98
CA GLU A 165 15.58 -1.12 8.73
C GLU A 165 15.20 -2.60 8.52
N THR A 166 15.00 -3.00 7.26
CA THR A 166 14.75 -4.39 6.83
C THR A 166 16.03 -5.22 6.94
N ILE A 167 15.94 -6.53 7.25
CA ILE A 167 17.13 -7.38 7.39
C ILE A 167 17.81 -7.57 6.05
N THR A 168 17.06 -7.71 4.96
CA THR A 168 17.62 -7.93 3.62
C THR A 168 17.47 -6.71 2.72
N ALA A 169 18.29 -6.66 1.67
CA ALA A 169 18.21 -5.65 0.61
C ALA A 169 16.88 -5.70 -0.16
N ASN A 170 16.18 -6.84 -0.13
CA ASN A 170 14.96 -7.09 -0.88
C ASN A 170 13.70 -6.57 -0.18
N GLY A 171 13.83 -6.14 1.08
CA GLY A 171 12.72 -5.71 1.91
C GLY A 171 11.71 -6.83 2.24
N PRO A 172 10.70 -6.53 3.07
CA PRO A 172 9.62 -7.45 3.43
C PRO A 172 8.67 -7.77 2.25
N PHE A 173 8.75 -7.01 1.16
CA PHE A 173 7.84 -7.10 0.01
C PHE A 173 8.23 -8.18 -1.01
N SER A 174 9.35 -8.87 -0.80
CA SER A 174 9.76 -10.00 -1.64
C SER A 174 9.10 -11.30 -1.14
N PHE A 175 7.92 -11.64 -1.66
CA PHE A 175 7.18 -12.86 -1.31
C PHE A 175 6.73 -13.64 -2.55
N THR A 176 6.37 -14.91 -2.36
CA THR A 176 5.74 -15.73 -3.41
C THR A 176 4.22 -15.72 -3.25
N PRO A 177 3.44 -15.13 -4.18
CA PRO A 177 2.00 -14.91 -4.01
C PRO A 177 1.20 -16.18 -3.70
N ASP A 178 1.61 -17.33 -4.24
CA ASP A 178 0.95 -18.62 -4.02
C ASP A 178 0.97 -19.09 -2.55
N TYR A 179 1.96 -18.64 -1.77
CA TYR A 179 2.16 -19.04 -0.38
C TYR A 179 1.91 -17.92 0.61
N ALA A 180 2.06 -16.66 0.18
CA ALA A 180 2.08 -15.49 1.03
C ALA A 180 0.81 -15.31 1.89
N ALA A 181 1.03 -14.77 3.09
CA ALA A 181 -0.03 -14.32 3.98
C ALA A 181 -0.75 -13.09 3.39
N PRO A 182 -2.05 -12.88 3.68
CA PRO A 182 -2.80 -11.75 3.12
C PRO A 182 -2.24 -10.40 3.52
N GLU A 183 -1.79 -10.26 4.76
CA GLU A 183 -1.18 -9.02 5.23
C GLU A 183 0.17 -8.75 4.58
N LEU A 184 0.95 -9.79 4.29
CA LEU A 184 2.23 -9.69 3.59
C LEU A 184 2.03 -9.29 2.12
N ALA A 185 1.03 -9.91 1.46
CA ALA A 185 0.68 -9.61 0.07
C ALA A 185 0.17 -8.17 -0.12
N ARG A 186 -0.47 -7.59 0.90
CA ARG A 186 -0.91 -6.18 0.92
C ARG A 186 0.20 -5.19 1.31
N GLY A 187 1.44 -5.66 1.51
CA GLY A 187 2.55 -4.79 1.92
C GLY A 187 2.55 -4.37 3.39
N ASN A 188 1.71 -4.95 4.26
CA ASN A 188 1.77 -4.63 5.69
C ASN A 188 3.09 -5.13 6.31
N VAL A 189 3.46 -4.53 7.44
CA VAL A 189 4.60 -4.99 8.25
C VAL A 189 4.48 -6.49 8.57
N PRO A 190 5.47 -7.33 8.21
CA PRO A 190 5.41 -8.76 8.48
C PRO A 190 5.35 -9.07 9.97
N LEU A 191 4.54 -10.06 10.32
CA LEU A 191 4.33 -10.53 11.68
C LEU A 191 4.76 -12.00 11.80
N PRO A 192 5.10 -12.49 13.00
CA PRO A 192 5.27 -13.93 13.24
C PRO A 192 4.10 -14.79 12.71
N ALA A 193 2.88 -14.28 12.81
CA ALA A 193 1.68 -14.92 12.30
C ALA A 193 1.63 -15.03 10.76
N SER A 194 2.40 -14.21 10.03
CA SER A 194 2.53 -14.29 8.58
C SER A 194 3.26 -15.56 8.16
N ASP A 195 4.36 -15.91 8.84
CA ASP A 195 5.06 -17.18 8.58
C ASP A 195 4.20 -18.41 8.87
N VAL A 196 3.31 -18.33 9.87
CA VAL A 196 2.34 -19.39 10.18
C VAL A 196 1.39 -19.63 9.01
N PHE A 197 0.94 -18.56 8.35
CA PHE A 197 0.09 -18.69 7.16
C PHE A 197 0.88 -19.28 5.99
N CYS A 198 2.11 -18.80 5.73
CA CYS A 198 2.98 -19.33 4.69
C CYS A 198 3.33 -20.82 4.91
N LEU A 199 3.50 -21.23 6.17
CA LEU A 199 3.67 -22.64 6.52
C LEU A 199 2.41 -23.46 6.19
N ALA A 200 1.21 -22.95 6.45
CA ALA A 200 -0.03 -23.69 6.16
C ALA A 200 -0.23 -23.91 4.65
N THR A 201 -0.01 -22.87 3.84
CA THR A 201 -0.09 -22.97 2.37
C THR A 201 0.99 -23.91 1.82
N THR A 202 2.19 -23.89 2.42
CA THR A 202 3.26 -24.84 2.11
C THR A 202 2.84 -26.28 2.42
N LEU A 203 2.34 -26.55 3.63
CA LEU A 203 1.90 -27.89 4.03
C LEU A 203 0.76 -28.41 3.14
N TYR A 204 -0.17 -27.54 2.73
CA TYR A 204 -1.19 -27.87 1.75
C TYR A 204 -0.55 -28.33 0.44
N ALA A 205 0.37 -27.53 -0.12
CA ALA A 205 1.05 -27.85 -1.38
C ALA A 205 1.85 -29.16 -1.33
N LEU A 206 2.49 -29.47 -0.19
CA LEU A 206 3.19 -30.74 0.00
C LEU A 206 2.25 -31.96 -0.05
N VAL A 207 0.99 -31.80 0.36
CA VAL A 207 0.00 -32.88 0.36
C VAL A 207 -0.69 -33.02 -1.00
N THR A 208 -1.08 -31.90 -1.60
CA THR A 208 -1.87 -31.89 -2.84
C THR A 208 -1.00 -31.91 -4.10
N GLY A 209 0.27 -31.52 -4.01
CA GLY A 209 1.16 -31.33 -5.14
C GLY A 209 1.03 -29.98 -5.84
N SER A 210 0.16 -29.09 -5.37
CA SER A 210 -0.05 -27.77 -5.99
C SER A 210 -0.40 -26.72 -4.93
N PRO A 211 0.05 -25.47 -5.09
CA PRO A 211 -0.29 -24.41 -4.17
C PRO A 211 -1.80 -24.12 -4.16
N PRO A 212 -2.35 -23.60 -3.06
CA PRO A 212 -3.79 -23.37 -2.91
C PRO A 212 -4.37 -22.29 -3.85
N ARG A 213 -3.53 -21.51 -4.53
CA ARG A 213 -3.94 -20.41 -5.41
C ARG A 213 -3.75 -20.70 -6.91
N GLY A 214 -3.20 -21.87 -7.26
CA GLY A 214 -3.21 -22.40 -8.61
C GLY A 214 -2.00 -22.06 -9.50
N GLY A 215 -0.88 -21.59 -8.95
CA GLY A 215 0.36 -21.54 -9.71
C GLY A 215 0.85 -22.94 -10.13
N GLU A 216 1.18 -23.11 -11.41
CA GLU A 216 2.12 -24.16 -11.80
C GLU A 216 3.40 -23.94 -10.99
N SER A 217 4.04 -25.01 -10.53
CA SER A 217 5.34 -24.92 -9.87
C SER A 217 6.32 -24.26 -10.83
N GLU A 218 6.50 -22.94 -10.70
CA GLU A 218 7.57 -22.24 -11.37
C GLU A 218 8.86 -22.93 -10.94
N GLU A 219 9.63 -23.40 -11.93
CA GLU A 219 10.86 -24.20 -11.83
C GLU A 219 10.71 -25.73 -11.98
N GLY A 220 10.24 -26.15 -13.15
CA GLY A 220 10.43 -27.51 -13.68
C GLY A 220 10.64 -27.47 -15.20
N ASP A 221 11.91 -27.47 -15.60
CA ASP A 221 12.38 -27.49 -16.99
C ASP A 221 11.83 -28.72 -17.76
N ASP A 222 10.96 -28.51 -18.75
CA ASP A 222 10.79 -29.44 -19.86
C ASP A 222 10.55 -28.67 -21.17
N GLN A 223 11.61 -28.03 -21.66
CA GLN A 223 11.74 -27.70 -23.08
C GLN A 223 11.90 -29.01 -23.88
N ARG A 224 10.82 -29.78 -24.02
CA ARG A 224 10.67 -30.90 -24.96
C ARG A 224 9.21 -31.32 -25.05
N ASP A 225 8.48 -30.63 -25.91
CA ASP A 225 7.35 -31.10 -26.75
C ASP A 225 6.40 -29.91 -27.01
N ALA A 226 6.90 -28.96 -27.80
CA ALA A 226 6.04 -28.01 -28.50
C ALA A 226 5.31 -28.78 -29.60
N ASP A 227 4.17 -29.40 -29.26
CA ASP A 227 3.16 -29.92 -30.21
C ASP A 227 1.89 -30.36 -29.45
N LYS A 228 1.28 -29.47 -28.67
CA LYS A 228 -0.16 -29.55 -28.34
C LYS A 228 -0.77 -28.15 -28.30
N GLU A 229 -1.33 -27.76 -29.44
CA GLU A 229 -2.17 -26.58 -29.60
C GLU A 229 -3.44 -26.71 -28.73
N GLY A 230 -3.59 -25.79 -27.78
CA GLY A 230 -4.77 -25.65 -26.94
C GLY A 230 -4.58 -24.49 -25.95
N GLU A 231 -4.93 -23.28 -26.39
CA GLU A 231 -5.20 -22.08 -25.58
C GLU A 231 -4.14 -21.71 -24.52
N ALA A 232 -3.00 -21.18 -24.96
CA ALA A 232 -2.06 -20.43 -24.13
C ALA A 232 -2.09 -18.94 -24.51
N GLY A 233 -2.98 -18.20 -23.85
CA GLY A 233 -2.95 -16.74 -23.81
C GLY A 233 -3.44 -16.32 -22.43
N ASN A 234 -2.55 -16.29 -21.43
CA ASN A 234 -2.88 -15.86 -20.04
C ASN A 234 -1.63 -15.78 -19.13
N GLY A 235 -0.57 -15.06 -19.55
CA GLY A 235 0.61 -14.85 -18.69
C GLY A 235 0.38 -13.79 -17.60
N GLU A 236 0.01 -12.58 -18.03
CA GLU A 236 -0.10 -11.40 -17.14
C GLU A 236 -1.40 -11.43 -16.29
N ASP A 237 -2.51 -11.89 -16.86
CA ASP A 237 -3.80 -11.99 -16.15
C ASP A 237 -3.78 -13.06 -15.03
N GLY A 238 -3.02 -14.14 -15.24
CA GLY A 238 -2.83 -15.20 -14.24
C GLY A 238 -1.98 -14.73 -13.06
N GLU A 239 -0.92 -13.97 -13.30
CA GLU A 239 -0.08 -13.39 -12.25
C GLU A 239 -0.84 -12.38 -11.39
N ARG A 240 -1.57 -11.45 -12.02
CA ARG A 240 -2.41 -10.47 -11.32
C ARG A 240 -3.48 -11.13 -10.47
N LEU A 241 -4.10 -12.21 -10.98
CA LEU A 241 -5.08 -12.98 -10.22
C LEU A 241 -4.45 -13.69 -9.01
N ARG A 242 -3.22 -14.20 -9.12
CA ARG A 242 -2.50 -14.82 -8.00
C ARG A 242 -2.19 -13.80 -6.90
N TYR A 243 -1.71 -12.61 -7.26
CA TYR A 243 -1.49 -11.51 -6.32
C TYR A 243 -2.80 -11.09 -5.63
N TRP A 244 -3.87 -10.89 -6.39
CA TRP A 244 -5.18 -10.55 -5.83
C TRP A 244 -5.69 -11.63 -4.87
N LYS A 245 -5.59 -12.92 -5.23
CA LYS A 245 -5.97 -14.03 -4.32
C LYS A 245 -5.13 -14.04 -3.05
N ALA A 246 -3.85 -13.68 -3.16
CA ALA A 246 -2.95 -13.54 -2.01
C ALA A 246 -3.42 -12.42 -1.09
N GLU A 247 -3.66 -11.21 -1.62
CA GLU A 247 -4.17 -10.05 -0.89
C GLU A 247 -5.52 -10.31 -0.24
N GLN A 248 -6.43 -11.03 -0.89
CA GLN A 248 -7.74 -11.36 -0.32
C GLN A 248 -7.68 -12.49 0.71
N GLY A 249 -6.55 -13.20 0.82
CA GLY A 249 -6.41 -14.38 1.66
C GLY A 249 -7.34 -15.50 1.24
N VAL A 250 -7.57 -15.64 -0.06
CA VAL A 250 -8.34 -16.74 -0.63
C VAL A 250 -7.43 -17.95 -0.67
N VAL A 251 -7.85 -19.01 0.03
CA VAL A 251 -7.23 -20.34 0.02
C VAL A 251 -8.35 -21.35 -0.11
N GLU A 252 -8.41 -22.01 -1.25
CA GLU A 252 -9.32 -23.13 -1.48
C GLU A 252 -8.65 -24.39 -0.95
N MET A 253 -9.20 -24.96 0.12
CA MET A 253 -8.64 -26.15 0.75
C MET A 253 -9.59 -27.33 0.58
N ASP A 254 -9.11 -28.36 -0.11
CA ASP A 254 -9.79 -29.66 -0.16
C ASP A 254 -9.60 -30.42 1.17
N ALA A 255 -10.67 -30.45 1.97
CA ALA A 255 -10.70 -31.13 3.26
C ALA A 255 -10.40 -32.64 3.17
N ALA A 256 -10.80 -33.29 2.08
CA ALA A 256 -10.56 -34.72 1.89
C ALA A 256 -9.09 -35.00 1.57
N ALA A 257 -8.44 -34.12 0.82
CA ALA A 257 -7.02 -34.26 0.48
C ALA A 257 -6.11 -34.10 1.71
N VAL A 258 -6.37 -33.10 2.56
CA VAL A 258 -5.53 -32.84 3.74
C VAL A 258 -5.89 -33.67 4.97
N GLY A 259 -7.09 -34.25 5.02
CA GLY A 259 -7.50 -35.19 6.07
C GLY A 259 -7.30 -34.64 7.49
N ALA A 260 -6.51 -35.35 8.31
CA ALA A 260 -6.27 -34.99 9.71
C ALA A 260 -5.57 -33.63 9.92
N LEU A 261 -4.94 -33.07 8.88
CA LEU A 261 -4.37 -31.72 8.92
C LEU A 261 -5.43 -30.61 8.83
N TYR A 262 -6.64 -30.90 8.34
CA TYR A 262 -7.66 -29.89 8.06
C TYR A 262 -7.93 -28.91 9.21
N PRO A 263 -8.11 -29.35 10.47
CA PRO A 263 -8.39 -28.43 11.57
C PRO A 263 -7.21 -27.50 11.88
N VAL A 264 -5.98 -28.03 11.80
CA VAL A 264 -4.76 -27.28 12.08
C VAL A 264 -4.51 -26.24 10.98
N LEU A 265 -4.58 -26.66 9.72
CA LEU A 265 -4.43 -25.76 8.57
C LEU A 265 -5.52 -24.66 8.57
N SER A 266 -6.77 -25.01 8.90
CA SER A 266 -7.85 -24.03 9.02
C SER A 266 -7.59 -22.96 10.10
N ALA A 267 -6.94 -23.32 11.20
CA ALA A 267 -6.56 -22.38 12.25
C ALA A 267 -5.42 -21.46 11.80
N MET A 268 -4.42 -22.02 11.10
CA MET A 268 -3.28 -21.26 10.58
C MET A 268 -3.66 -20.32 9.41
N LEU A 269 -4.68 -20.68 8.62
CA LEU A 269 -5.14 -19.91 7.44
C LEU A 269 -6.18 -18.83 7.77
N ARG A 270 -6.36 -18.45 9.04
CA ARG A 270 -7.26 -17.35 9.43
C ARG A 270 -6.82 -16.05 8.78
N ARG A 271 -7.77 -15.28 8.21
CA ARG A 271 -7.45 -14.01 7.53
C ARG A 271 -6.89 -12.95 8.47
N ASP A 272 -7.43 -12.85 9.68
CA ASP A 272 -6.89 -11.97 10.73
C ASP A 272 -5.68 -12.66 11.40
N PRO A 273 -4.46 -12.09 11.33
CA PRO A 273 -3.26 -12.68 11.91
C PRO A 273 -3.36 -12.88 13.42
N ARG A 274 -4.18 -12.10 14.13
CA ARG A 274 -4.38 -12.23 15.59
C ARG A 274 -5.18 -13.47 16.00
N GLN A 275 -5.84 -14.12 15.04
CA GLN A 275 -6.61 -15.35 15.27
C GLN A 275 -5.82 -16.62 14.92
N ARG A 276 -4.59 -16.48 14.44
CA ARG A 276 -3.72 -17.62 14.12
C ARG A 276 -2.99 -18.07 15.39
N PRO A 277 -2.77 -19.39 15.58
CA PRO A 277 -1.89 -19.87 16.62
C PRO A 277 -0.45 -19.38 16.39
N ASP A 278 0.33 -19.24 17.45
CA ASP A 278 1.77 -18.95 17.31
C ASP A 278 2.55 -20.19 16.83
N ALA A 279 3.83 -20.02 16.47
CA ALA A 279 4.64 -21.12 15.95
C ALA A 279 4.86 -22.26 16.97
N VAL A 280 4.86 -21.97 18.29
CA VAL A 280 4.99 -22.97 19.35
C VAL A 280 3.71 -23.80 19.45
N GLU A 281 2.56 -23.15 19.40
CA GLU A 281 1.24 -23.79 19.37
C GLU A 281 1.07 -24.63 18.10
N VAL A 282 1.47 -24.11 16.93
CA VAL A 282 1.45 -24.86 15.66
C VAL A 282 2.27 -26.14 15.74
N ARG A 283 3.49 -26.08 16.33
CA ARG A 283 4.32 -27.27 16.52
C ARG A 283 3.57 -28.35 17.31
N GLN A 284 2.98 -27.97 18.44
CA GLN A 284 2.22 -28.90 19.30
C GLN A 284 1.01 -29.50 18.57
N LEU A 285 0.27 -28.66 17.84
CA LEU A 285 -0.89 -29.10 17.05
C LEU A 285 -0.51 -30.09 15.96
N LEU A 286 0.61 -29.86 15.24
CA LEU A 286 1.09 -30.74 14.19
C LEU A 286 1.66 -32.05 14.72
N GLU A 287 2.33 -32.04 15.88
CA GLU A 287 2.79 -33.25 16.57
C GLU A 287 1.62 -34.14 17.02
N ALA A 288 0.51 -33.53 17.46
CA ALA A 288 -0.69 -34.25 17.87
C ALA A 288 -1.43 -34.95 16.70
N VAL A 289 -1.21 -34.54 15.45
CA VAL A 289 -1.77 -35.23 14.28
C VAL A 289 -1.20 -36.65 14.13
N ASP A 290 0.00 -36.91 14.66
CA ASP A 290 0.68 -38.21 14.61
C ASP A 290 0.28 -39.14 15.77
N THR A 291 -0.51 -38.67 16.75
CA THR A 291 -0.96 -39.49 17.87
C THR A 291 -2.32 -40.16 17.55
N PRO A 292 -2.39 -41.51 17.51
CA PRO A 292 -3.65 -42.19 17.31
C PRO A 292 -4.45 -42.16 18.62
N ASP A 293 -5.48 -41.32 18.67
CA ASP A 293 -6.59 -41.51 19.60
C ASP A 293 -7.87 -41.84 18.81
N SER A 294 -8.48 -42.96 19.15
CA SER A 294 -9.87 -43.35 18.89
C SER A 294 -10.46 -43.81 20.24
N PRO A 295 -11.78 -43.81 20.50
CA PRO A 295 -12.90 -43.65 19.55
C PRO A 295 -14.06 -42.75 20.04
N ASP A 296 -14.78 -42.11 19.13
CA ASP A 296 -16.19 -41.72 19.33
C ASP A 296 -16.98 -42.09 18.07
N ASP A 297 -17.41 -43.34 18.02
CA ASP A 297 -18.44 -43.81 17.08
C ASP A 297 -19.35 -44.78 17.83
N LEU A 298 -20.34 -44.23 18.54
CA LEU A 298 -21.48 -44.96 19.12
C LEU A 298 -22.77 -44.17 18.90
N GLY A 299 -23.27 -44.22 17.67
CA GLY A 299 -24.63 -43.83 17.30
C GLY A 299 -25.33 -44.96 16.54
N GLY A 300 -25.72 -46.03 17.24
CA GLY A 300 -26.47 -47.13 16.63
C GLY A 300 -26.98 -48.15 17.64
N SER A 301 -28.08 -47.85 18.32
CA SER A 301 -28.77 -48.84 19.16
C SER A 301 -29.59 -49.80 18.28
N GLY A 302 -29.27 -51.08 18.35
CA GLY A 302 -30.12 -52.18 17.94
C GLY A 302 -29.96 -53.36 18.89
N GLY A 303 -31.02 -53.67 19.63
CA GLY A 303 -31.35 -55.05 20.03
C GLY A 303 -30.72 -55.64 21.30
N SER A 304 -31.58 -55.73 22.32
CA SER A 304 -31.79 -56.87 23.23
C SER A 304 -30.69 -57.39 24.18
N ASP A 305 -31.06 -57.25 25.46
CA ASP A 305 -31.21 -58.32 26.45
C ASP A 305 -29.99 -58.94 27.16
N CYS A 306 -30.04 -58.72 28.48
CA CYS A 306 -29.89 -59.71 29.55
C CYS A 306 -28.51 -60.41 29.71
N LEU A 307 -27.83 -60.16 30.83
CA LEU A 307 -27.90 -61.01 32.03
C LEU A 307 -26.93 -60.53 33.13
N ALA A 308 -27.35 -60.82 34.35
CA ALA A 308 -26.75 -60.45 35.62
C ALA A 308 -25.45 -61.19 35.97
N GLY A 309 -24.70 -60.66 36.95
CA GLY A 309 -24.10 -61.52 37.98
C GLY A 309 -22.69 -61.17 38.48
N SER A 310 -22.66 -60.62 39.70
CA SER A 310 -21.76 -61.02 40.80
C SER A 310 -20.29 -60.55 40.85
N ALA A 311 -20.09 -59.56 41.73
CA ALA A 311 -19.23 -59.56 42.93
C ALA A 311 -17.70 -59.79 42.83
N GLY A 312 -16.96 -58.91 43.54
CA GLY A 312 -15.77 -59.35 44.29
C GLY A 312 -14.62 -58.35 44.42
N SER A 313 -14.66 -57.52 45.47
CA SER A 313 -13.57 -57.29 46.44
C SER A 313 -12.13 -56.97 45.95
N GLY A 314 -11.59 -55.84 46.44
CA GLY A 314 -10.32 -55.90 47.17
C GLY A 314 -9.23 -54.88 46.82
N SER A 315 -9.20 -53.79 47.60
CA SER A 315 -8.02 -53.21 48.29
C SER A 315 -6.65 -53.15 47.58
N SER A 316 -6.14 -51.92 47.42
CA SER A 316 -4.72 -51.63 47.64
C SER A 316 -4.53 -50.28 48.33
N GLY A 317 -3.74 -50.30 49.41
CA GLY A 317 -3.24 -49.13 50.12
C GLY A 317 -1.71 -49.15 50.18
N GLY A 318 -1.14 -48.03 50.63
CA GLY A 318 0.28 -47.84 51.03
C GLY A 318 1.12 -47.12 49.97
N SER A 319 1.45 -45.82 50.13
CA SER A 319 2.51 -45.23 51.02
C SER A 319 3.93 -45.59 50.57
N GLY A 320 4.95 -44.73 50.53
CA GLY A 320 5.15 -43.29 50.78
C GLY A 320 6.36 -42.85 49.91
N GLY A 321 6.87 -41.62 49.87
CA GLY A 321 6.98 -40.57 50.88
C GLY A 321 8.43 -40.07 50.93
N SER A 322 8.62 -38.78 51.24
CA SER A 322 9.87 -38.11 51.69
C SER A 322 10.93 -37.76 50.61
N ALA A 323 11.56 -36.59 50.58
CA ALA A 323 11.36 -35.29 51.24
C ALA A 323 12.27 -34.22 50.60
N GLY A 324 11.91 -32.94 50.76
CA GLY A 324 12.76 -31.75 50.59
C GLY A 324 13.81 -31.61 51.72
N PRO A 325 14.50 -30.46 51.86
CA PRO A 325 13.88 -29.16 52.20
C PRO A 325 14.43 -27.97 51.38
N GLY A 326 13.75 -26.84 51.18
CA GLY A 326 13.33 -25.79 52.13
C GLY A 326 14.34 -24.62 52.06
N GLY A 327 14.03 -23.33 52.02
CA GLY A 327 12.83 -22.51 52.14
C GLY A 327 13.29 -21.12 52.62
N SER A 328 12.69 -20.01 52.16
CA SER A 328 12.48 -18.80 52.98
C SER A 328 11.53 -17.83 52.26
N ASP A 329 10.67 -17.25 53.07
CA ASP A 329 9.50 -16.42 52.78
C ASP A 329 9.65 -15.13 53.62
N GLY A 330 9.10 -13.99 53.18
CA GLY A 330 9.03 -12.80 54.06
C GLY A 330 8.98 -11.39 53.44
N SER A 331 7.77 -10.96 53.07
CA SER A 331 7.15 -9.62 53.27
C SER A 331 7.71 -8.32 52.66
N VAL A 332 6.92 -7.77 51.72
CA VAL A 332 6.30 -6.42 51.63
C VAL A 332 7.06 -5.17 52.13
N GLY A 333 7.34 -4.27 51.19
CA GLY A 333 7.56 -2.83 51.41
C GLY A 333 7.65 -2.03 50.09
N LYS A 334 6.79 -1.02 49.92
CA LYS A 334 6.84 0.09 48.91
C LYS A 334 7.20 1.39 49.69
N PRO A 335 7.54 2.57 49.08
CA PRO A 335 7.56 2.96 47.66
C PRO A 335 8.73 3.93 47.23
N ALA A 336 8.58 4.53 46.02
CA ALA A 336 9.24 5.72 45.40
C ALA A 336 10.52 5.48 44.56
N GLY A 337 10.75 6.09 43.39
CA GLY A 337 10.00 7.02 42.55
C GLY A 337 10.64 7.11 41.14
N ARG A 338 9.86 7.49 40.11
CA ARG A 338 10.30 7.73 38.73
C ARG A 338 10.37 9.24 38.43
N PRO A 339 11.30 9.73 37.59
CA PRO A 339 11.33 11.14 37.20
C PRO A 339 10.27 11.43 36.12
N ARG A 340 9.61 12.59 36.24
CA ARG A 340 8.54 13.11 35.37
C ARG A 340 9.13 14.14 34.40
N TRP A 341 8.85 14.02 33.10
CA TRP A 341 8.98 15.13 32.15
C TRP A 341 7.60 15.78 31.93
N ARG A 342 7.59 17.11 31.94
CA ARG A 342 6.43 17.99 32.11
C ARG A 342 5.68 18.20 30.79
N ARG A 343 4.40 17.81 30.72
CA ARG A 343 3.42 18.43 29.80
C ARG A 343 2.95 19.77 30.40
N ARG A 344 2.98 20.85 29.61
CA ARG A 344 2.30 22.11 29.92
C ARG A 344 0.93 22.07 29.25
N ARG A 345 -0.15 22.25 30.02
CA ARG A 345 -1.50 22.58 29.51
C ARG A 345 -1.75 24.07 29.78
N PRO A 346 -2.40 24.82 28.87
CA PRO A 346 -2.83 26.19 29.15
C PRO A 346 -4.08 26.21 30.04
N LEU A 347 -4.22 27.29 30.80
CA LEU A 347 -5.30 27.53 31.76
C LEU A 347 -6.55 28.06 31.06
N ILE A 348 -7.70 27.44 31.36
CA ILE A 348 -9.02 28.00 31.12
C ILE A 348 -9.21 29.20 32.06
N VAL A 349 -9.33 30.40 31.50
CA VAL A 349 -9.82 31.58 32.23
C VAL A 349 -11.28 31.78 31.85
N ALA A 350 -12.16 31.50 32.80
CA ALA A 350 -13.54 31.92 32.76
C ALA A 350 -13.62 33.45 32.94
N ALA A 351 -14.31 34.13 32.03
CA ALA A 351 -14.81 35.49 32.25
C ALA A 351 -16.30 35.54 31.91
N LEU A 352 -17.12 35.41 32.95
CA LEU A 352 -18.51 35.84 32.94
C LEU A 352 -18.54 37.35 33.20
N GLY A 353 -19.17 38.09 32.28
CA GLY A 353 -19.45 39.51 32.42
C GLY A 353 -20.71 39.89 31.64
N VAL A 354 -21.84 39.86 32.33
CA VAL A 354 -23.16 40.27 31.85
C VAL A 354 -23.23 41.80 31.71
N CYS A 355 -23.78 42.30 30.60
CA CYS A 355 -24.62 43.51 30.60
C CYS A 355 -25.50 43.56 29.35
N ALA A 356 -26.81 43.38 29.56
CA ALA A 356 -27.87 43.64 28.59
C ALA A 356 -28.23 45.13 28.57
N ALA A 357 -28.54 45.68 27.39
CA ALA A 357 -29.48 46.79 27.23
C ALA A 357 -30.04 46.84 25.79
N LEU A 358 -31.37 46.88 25.72
CA LEU A 358 -32.24 46.99 24.56
C LEU A 358 -32.14 48.35 23.85
N ALA A 359 -32.41 48.38 22.54
CA ALA A 359 -33.30 49.37 21.92
C ALA A 359 -33.71 48.99 20.49
N LEU A 360 -35.03 48.92 20.26
CA LEU A 360 -35.68 48.98 18.95
C LEU A 360 -35.43 50.35 18.29
N GLY A 361 -35.35 50.37 16.96
CA GLY A 361 -35.42 51.59 16.14
C GLY A 361 -35.82 51.30 14.69
N LEU A 362 -37.00 51.79 14.31
CA LEU A 362 -37.67 51.67 13.02
C LEU A 362 -36.91 52.31 11.83
N ALA A 363 -37.09 51.68 10.66
CA ALA A 363 -37.37 52.24 9.32
C ALA A 363 -36.61 53.48 8.82
N VAL A 364 -36.02 53.39 7.61
CA VAL A 364 -36.32 54.27 6.45
C VAL A 364 -35.90 53.55 5.16
N VAL A 365 -36.87 53.34 4.27
CA VAL A 365 -36.72 53.14 2.82
C VAL A 365 -36.47 54.50 2.16
N PRO A 366 -35.65 54.59 1.12
CA PRO A 366 -35.99 55.46 0.01
C PRO A 366 -36.08 54.65 -1.29
N ASP A 367 -37.31 54.67 -1.80
CA ASP A 367 -37.68 54.51 -3.19
C ASP A 367 -37.16 55.73 -3.98
N GLY A 368 -36.77 55.53 -5.22
CA GLY A 368 -36.16 56.57 -6.05
C GLY A 368 -35.65 56.01 -7.37
N GLY A 369 -36.58 55.65 -8.26
CA GLY A 369 -36.28 55.43 -9.67
C GLY A 369 -36.00 56.73 -10.42
N ASP A 370 -35.29 56.64 -11.54
CA ASP A 370 -35.73 57.25 -12.80
C ASP A 370 -35.02 56.61 -14.01
N ASP A 371 -35.77 56.55 -15.09
CA ASP A 371 -35.50 55.90 -16.37
C ASP A 371 -34.62 56.76 -17.29
N GLY A 372 -33.82 56.13 -18.18
CA GLY A 372 -32.87 56.88 -19.01
C GLY A 372 -32.24 56.19 -20.24
N ARG A 373 -33.01 55.36 -20.95
CA ARG A 373 -33.02 55.10 -22.41
C ARG A 373 -31.75 55.38 -23.29
N ALA A 374 -31.24 54.26 -23.86
CA ALA A 374 -30.88 53.97 -25.27
C ALA A 374 -29.63 54.54 -25.98
N ALA A 375 -28.81 53.61 -26.50
CA ALA A 375 -28.39 53.44 -27.91
C ALA A 375 -27.46 52.18 -28.01
N SER A 376 -27.92 51.01 -28.46
CA SER A 376 -28.07 50.50 -29.85
C SER A 376 -26.79 50.01 -30.54
N GLY A 377 -26.78 48.74 -30.94
CA GLY A 377 -25.88 48.13 -31.94
C GLY A 377 -25.51 46.67 -31.59
N ALA A 378 -26.43 45.72 -31.80
CA ALA A 378 -26.36 44.66 -32.83
C ALA A 378 -25.30 43.57 -32.52
N ASP A 379 -25.61 42.29 -32.41
CA ASP A 379 -26.41 41.50 -33.34
C ASP A 379 -27.10 40.29 -32.66
N GLN A 380 -28.25 39.91 -33.20
CA GLN A 380 -29.15 38.87 -32.70
C GLN A 380 -29.01 37.59 -33.52
N SER A 381 -29.07 36.45 -32.85
CA SER A 381 -29.73 35.27 -33.40
C SER A 381 -30.09 34.33 -32.23
N ARG A 382 -31.31 34.45 -31.71
CA ARG A 382 -32.48 33.57 -31.99
C ARG A 382 -32.48 32.28 -31.16
N LEU A 383 -33.20 32.31 -30.04
CA LEU A 383 -34.00 31.18 -29.58
C LEU A 383 -35.34 31.73 -29.04
N LYS A 384 -36.42 31.40 -29.74
CA LYS A 384 -37.80 31.60 -29.30
C LYS A 384 -38.31 30.30 -28.70
N ASP A 385 -38.89 30.43 -27.50
CA ASP A 385 -40.09 29.80 -26.97
C ASP A 385 -40.46 28.39 -27.45
N ASN A 386 -40.58 27.47 -26.49
CA ASN A 386 -41.87 26.86 -26.20
C ASN A 386 -41.90 26.20 -24.82
N ALA A 387 -42.64 26.81 -23.89
CA ALA A 387 -43.23 26.11 -22.77
C ALA A 387 -44.60 25.56 -23.20
N SER A 388 -44.79 24.24 -23.11
CA SER A 388 -45.86 23.58 -22.33
C SER A 388 -46.36 22.25 -22.91
N LYS A 389 -46.55 21.31 -21.97
CA LYS A 389 -47.37 20.07 -21.96
C LYS A 389 -46.72 18.76 -22.42
N GLY A 390 -46.52 17.89 -21.43
CA GLY A 390 -46.38 16.45 -21.60
C GLY A 390 -45.75 15.80 -20.38
N ALA A 391 -46.55 15.51 -19.35
CA ALA A 391 -46.10 14.75 -18.18
C ALA A 391 -45.86 13.29 -18.57
N HIS A 392 -44.66 12.96 -19.06
CA HIS A 392 -44.08 11.62 -19.16
C HIS A 392 -42.59 11.76 -18.74
N GLY A 393 -42.07 10.77 -18.01
CA GLY A 393 -40.84 10.83 -17.20
C GLY A 393 -39.71 11.69 -17.76
N LYS A 394 -39.28 12.68 -16.97
CA LYS A 394 -38.16 13.56 -17.29
C LYS A 394 -36.89 12.71 -17.33
N GLN A 395 -36.42 12.38 -18.53
CA GLN A 395 -35.03 11.97 -18.72
C GLN A 395 -34.16 13.14 -18.24
N ILE A 396 -33.25 12.84 -17.33
CA ILE A 396 -32.27 13.78 -16.79
C ILE A 396 -31.19 13.89 -17.88
N GLU A 397 -31.00 15.06 -18.46
CA GLU A 397 -29.87 15.28 -19.39
C GLU A 397 -28.55 14.93 -18.68
N PRO A 398 -27.53 14.41 -19.40
CA PRO A 398 -26.25 14.01 -18.82
C PRO A 398 -25.72 15.12 -17.91
N LEU A 399 -25.74 14.87 -16.60
CA LEU A 399 -25.36 15.88 -15.61
C LEU A 399 -23.89 16.25 -15.83
N ALA A 400 -23.62 17.54 -16.08
CA ALA A 400 -22.33 18.11 -15.73
C ALA A 400 -22.20 17.99 -14.20
N LEU A 401 -21.60 16.89 -13.75
CA LEU A 401 -21.52 16.43 -12.35
C LEU A 401 -21.06 17.54 -11.39
N ILE A 402 -20.23 18.46 -11.89
CA ILE A 402 -19.56 19.49 -11.11
C ILE A 402 -20.23 20.87 -11.23
N GLY A 403 -20.82 21.21 -12.37
CA GLY A 403 -21.18 22.59 -12.69
C GLY A 403 -19.96 23.43 -13.08
N ASP A 404 -19.90 24.71 -12.67
CA ASP A 404 -18.73 25.56 -12.88
C ASP A 404 -17.69 25.32 -11.75
N PRO A 405 -16.52 24.72 -12.06
CA PRO A 405 -15.52 24.38 -11.05
C PRO A 405 -15.03 25.59 -10.24
N HIS A 406 -15.00 26.80 -10.83
CA HIS A 406 -14.57 28.02 -10.14
C HIS A 406 -15.49 28.45 -8.99
N THR A 407 -16.74 27.97 -9.03
CA THR A 407 -17.75 28.30 -8.03
C THR A 407 -18.18 27.10 -7.20
N ALA A 408 -17.72 25.89 -7.54
CA ALA A 408 -18.08 24.65 -6.85
C ALA A 408 -17.51 24.61 -5.43
N ASP A 409 -18.32 24.13 -4.49
CA ASP A 409 -17.92 23.86 -3.12
C ASP A 409 -17.62 22.37 -2.96
N LEU A 410 -16.36 22.00 -3.20
CA LEU A 410 -15.94 20.60 -3.12
C LEU A 410 -16.06 20.04 -1.70
N CYS A 411 -15.93 20.89 -0.69
CA CYS A 411 -16.11 20.48 0.69
C CYS A 411 -17.55 20.15 1.04
N ALA A 412 -18.52 20.58 0.23
CA ALA A 412 -19.91 20.12 0.36
C ALA A 412 -20.09 18.64 -0.05
N LEU A 413 -19.08 18.02 -0.68
CA LEU A 413 -19.04 16.58 -0.95
C LEU A 413 -18.57 15.76 0.26
N ALA A 414 -17.85 16.39 1.19
CA ALA A 414 -17.37 15.77 2.41
C ALA A 414 -18.48 15.72 3.48
N ASP A 415 -18.62 14.57 4.15
CA ASP A 415 -19.49 14.42 5.31
C ASP A 415 -18.68 13.89 6.50
N THR A 416 -18.26 14.79 7.38
CA THR A 416 -17.50 14.44 8.59
C THR A 416 -18.32 13.55 9.53
N GLY A 417 -19.65 13.65 9.51
CA GLY A 417 -20.55 12.79 10.28
C GLY A 417 -20.54 11.34 9.77
N ALA A 418 -20.47 11.15 8.45
CA ALA A 418 -20.33 9.82 7.85
C ALA A 418 -18.99 9.15 8.20
N LEU A 419 -17.95 9.95 8.43
CA LEU A 419 -16.61 9.49 8.81
C LEU A 419 -16.39 9.36 10.32
N GLY A 420 -17.25 9.98 11.15
CA GLY A 420 -17.13 9.98 12.61
C GLY A 420 -17.11 8.61 13.29
N ARG A 421 -17.49 7.54 12.58
CA ARG A 421 -17.35 6.15 13.07
C ARG A 421 -15.91 5.64 13.10
N PHE A 422 -15.00 6.31 12.39
CA PHE A 422 -13.59 5.95 12.27
C PHE A 422 -12.68 6.78 13.17
N GLY A 423 -13.16 7.91 13.69
CA GLY A 423 -12.40 8.84 14.49
C GLY A 423 -13.06 10.21 14.56
N GLU A 424 -12.45 11.15 15.27
CA GLU A 424 -12.82 12.56 15.18
C GLU A 424 -12.45 13.07 13.77
N ALA A 425 -13.42 13.59 13.03
CA ALA A 425 -13.26 13.98 11.63
C ALA A 425 -13.38 15.50 11.50
N GLU A 426 -12.32 16.11 10.97
CA GLU A 426 -12.19 17.56 10.78
C GLU A 426 -11.97 17.87 9.31
N LEU A 427 -12.60 18.93 8.84
CA LEU A 427 -12.51 19.36 7.45
C LEU A 427 -11.30 20.28 7.29
N ASP A 428 -10.45 19.99 6.31
CA ASP A 428 -9.37 20.87 5.88
C ASP A 428 -9.71 21.42 4.49
N VAL A 429 -10.07 22.71 4.47
CA VAL A 429 -10.55 23.41 3.27
C VAL A 429 -9.47 24.25 2.60
N ASP A 430 -8.34 24.46 3.28
CA ASP A 430 -7.31 25.42 2.91
C ASP A 430 -5.97 24.75 2.55
N TYR A 431 -5.92 23.42 2.51
CA TYR A 431 -4.80 22.65 2.02
C TYR A 431 -4.99 22.16 0.56
N GLY A 432 -3.94 22.31 -0.26
CA GLY A 432 -3.93 21.80 -1.63
C GLY A 432 -4.40 22.78 -2.71
N ASN A 433 -4.62 22.28 -3.92
CA ASN A 433 -5.14 23.07 -5.03
C ASN A 433 -6.66 23.34 -4.84
N PHE A 434 -7.27 24.17 -5.68
CA PHE A 434 -8.70 24.52 -5.61
C PHE A 434 -9.63 23.38 -6.06
N ASP A 435 -9.06 22.33 -6.66
CA ASP A 435 -9.75 21.13 -7.15
C ASP A 435 -9.95 20.05 -6.09
N ARG A 436 -9.61 20.31 -4.81
CA ARG A 436 -9.75 19.33 -3.73
C ARG A 436 -10.29 19.89 -2.43
N CYS A 437 -10.77 18.97 -1.60
CA CYS A 437 -11.09 19.17 -0.20
C CYS A 437 -10.69 17.93 0.61
N ASP A 438 -10.11 18.16 1.79
CA ASP A 438 -9.60 17.07 2.61
C ASP A 438 -10.41 16.94 3.91
N VAL A 439 -10.47 15.72 4.43
CA VAL A 439 -10.98 15.41 5.77
C VAL A 439 -9.92 14.66 6.53
N LEU A 440 -9.50 15.21 7.66
CA LEU A 440 -8.55 14.62 8.58
C LEU A 440 -9.33 13.81 9.61
N VAL A 441 -9.16 12.49 9.59
CA VAL A 441 -9.81 11.59 10.55
C VAL A 441 -8.77 11.14 11.57
N HIS A 442 -9.05 11.36 12.84
CA HIS A 442 -8.21 11.00 13.98
C HIS A 442 -8.86 9.87 14.79
N PRO A 443 -8.52 8.59 14.52
CA PRO A 443 -9.01 7.48 15.33
C PRO A 443 -8.53 7.54 16.79
N ASP A 444 -7.35 8.12 17.00
CA ASP A 444 -6.71 8.35 18.29
C ASP A 444 -5.72 9.54 18.22
N ASP A 445 -5.05 9.85 19.34
CA ASP A 445 -4.16 11.01 19.48
C ASP A 445 -2.87 10.92 18.63
N GLU A 446 -2.51 9.74 18.09
CA GLU A 446 -1.24 9.49 17.37
C GLU A 446 -1.46 9.13 15.89
N THR A 447 -2.70 8.89 15.49
CA THR A 447 -3.06 8.42 14.15
C THR A 447 -3.89 9.46 13.42
N ARG A 448 -3.47 9.81 12.20
CA ARG A 448 -4.24 10.65 11.28
C ARG A 448 -4.43 9.93 9.95
N ILE A 449 -5.66 9.86 9.47
CA ILE A 449 -6.03 9.35 8.15
C ILE A 449 -6.44 10.56 7.31
N ASP A 450 -5.82 10.70 6.14
CA ASP A 450 -6.07 11.81 5.23
C ASP A 450 -7.05 11.32 4.14
N VAL A 451 -8.24 11.93 4.07
CA VAL A 451 -9.28 11.63 3.07
C VAL A 451 -9.36 12.80 2.10
N SER A 452 -8.84 12.62 0.89
CA SER A 452 -8.85 13.63 -0.16
C SER A 452 -10.00 13.40 -1.14
N ILE A 453 -10.86 14.39 -1.33
CA ILE A 453 -11.88 14.43 -2.38
C ILE A 453 -11.42 15.44 -3.43
N GLN A 454 -11.09 14.97 -4.65
CA GLN A 454 -10.47 15.79 -5.69
C GLN A 454 -11.16 15.64 -7.04
N LEU A 455 -11.31 16.74 -7.78
CA LEU A 455 -11.71 16.71 -9.18
C LEU A 455 -10.55 16.25 -10.06
N ARG A 456 -10.80 15.34 -10.99
CA ARG A 456 -9.80 14.88 -11.95
C ARG A 456 -10.23 15.25 -13.37
N ALA A 457 -9.30 15.82 -14.11
CA ALA A 457 -9.46 16.05 -15.54
C ALA A 457 -9.35 14.71 -16.29
N GLY A 458 -10.23 14.50 -17.25
CA GLY A 458 -10.28 13.36 -18.15
C GLY A 458 -11.31 12.30 -17.82
N SER A 459 -11.47 11.36 -18.76
CA SER A 459 -12.36 10.21 -18.63
C SER A 459 -11.74 9.08 -17.80
N PRO A 460 -12.55 8.24 -17.12
CA PRO A 460 -12.05 7.03 -16.48
C PRO A 460 -11.35 6.10 -17.49
N PRO A 461 -10.40 5.26 -17.05
CA PRO A 461 -9.79 4.27 -17.94
C PRO A 461 -10.85 3.33 -18.52
N GLU A 462 -10.79 3.11 -19.84
CA GLU A 462 -11.82 2.48 -20.69
C GLU A 462 -12.27 1.04 -20.30
N ARG A 463 -11.66 0.42 -19.28
CA ARG A 463 -11.93 -0.98 -18.88
C ARG A 463 -12.22 -1.17 -17.39
N SER A 464 -12.70 -0.14 -16.72
CA SER A 464 -13.02 -0.22 -15.28
C SER A 464 -14.50 -0.55 -15.09
N GLU A 465 -14.85 -1.82 -14.90
CA GLU A 465 -16.23 -2.14 -14.47
C GLU A 465 -16.49 -1.50 -13.09
N PRO A 466 -17.64 -0.87 -12.88
CA PRO A 466 -17.96 -0.29 -11.58
C PRO A 466 -18.03 -1.38 -10.52
N VAL A 467 -17.23 -1.23 -9.46
CA VAL A 467 -17.27 -2.12 -8.29
C VAL A 467 -18.63 -1.99 -7.59
N ARG A 468 -19.27 -0.82 -7.71
CA ARG A 468 -20.61 -0.56 -7.21
C ARG A 468 -21.23 0.65 -7.92
N THR A 469 -22.56 0.71 -7.90
CA THR A 469 -23.34 1.85 -8.41
C THR A 469 -24.28 2.34 -7.31
N ILE A 470 -24.31 3.66 -7.07
CA ILE A 470 -25.19 4.32 -6.11
C ILE A 470 -26.03 5.36 -6.86
N GLY A 471 -27.32 5.05 -7.05
CA GLY A 471 -28.21 5.93 -7.82
C GLY A 471 -27.75 6.04 -9.28
N ALA A 472 -27.40 7.25 -9.69
CA ALA A 472 -26.88 7.56 -11.03
C ALA A 472 -25.34 7.70 -11.06
N ILE A 473 -24.64 7.26 -10.01
CA ILE A 473 -23.18 7.37 -9.88
C ILE A 473 -22.55 5.97 -9.80
N ASP A 474 -21.70 5.66 -10.77
CA ASP A 474 -20.78 4.53 -10.77
C ASP A 474 -19.54 4.84 -9.94
N ILE A 475 -19.06 3.82 -9.21
CA ILE A 475 -17.84 3.90 -8.41
C ILE A 475 -16.89 2.80 -8.89
N THR A 476 -15.76 3.22 -9.43
CA THR A 476 -14.68 2.36 -9.89
C THR A 476 -13.48 2.49 -8.96
N GLU A 477 -12.66 1.45 -8.86
CA GLU A 477 -11.37 1.54 -8.18
C GLU A 477 -10.43 2.39 -9.04
N ALA A 478 -9.71 3.32 -8.40
CA ALA A 478 -8.60 3.99 -9.06
C ALA A 478 -7.45 2.99 -9.25
N PRO A 479 -6.53 3.23 -10.22
CA PRO A 479 -5.32 2.43 -10.33
C PRO A 479 -4.61 2.31 -8.97
N PRO A 480 -4.11 1.12 -8.60
CA PRO A 480 -3.50 0.90 -7.30
C PRO A 480 -2.23 1.73 -7.14
N GLU A 481 -2.13 2.46 -6.03
CA GLU A 481 -0.92 3.10 -5.52
C GLU A 481 -0.65 2.52 -4.12
N ASP A 482 0.62 2.25 -3.80
CA ASP A 482 1.03 1.65 -2.52
C ASP A 482 0.53 2.50 -1.32
N ASP A 483 0.06 1.86 -0.24
CA ASP A 483 -0.36 2.52 1.01
C ASP A 483 -1.54 3.52 0.94
N GLU A 484 -2.33 3.50 -0.14
CA GLU A 484 -3.58 4.29 -0.25
C GLU A 484 -4.78 3.49 -0.78
N CYS A 485 -5.98 4.04 -0.64
CA CYS A 485 -7.19 3.52 -1.25
C CYS A 485 -7.87 4.59 -2.10
N GLY A 486 -7.89 4.36 -3.42
CA GLY A 486 -8.42 5.29 -4.41
C GLY A 486 -9.74 4.80 -5.03
N LEU A 487 -10.70 5.70 -5.17
CA LEU A 487 -12.00 5.46 -5.82
C LEU A 487 -12.29 6.60 -6.79
N LEU A 488 -12.95 6.29 -7.90
CA LEU A 488 -13.40 7.25 -8.90
C LEU A 488 -14.92 7.18 -9.02
N LEU A 489 -15.57 8.35 -9.02
CA LEU A 489 -17.01 8.49 -9.13
C LEU A 489 -17.37 9.14 -10.46
N THR A 490 -18.20 8.46 -11.24
CA THR A 490 -18.65 8.90 -12.57
C THR A 490 -20.14 8.69 -12.77
N PRO A 491 -20.81 9.47 -13.65
CA PRO A 491 -22.21 9.20 -14.00
C PRO A 491 -22.38 7.81 -14.65
N VAL A 492 -23.47 7.12 -14.33
CA VAL A 492 -23.86 5.85 -14.96
C VAL A 492 -24.03 6.05 -16.46
N GLY A 493 -23.38 5.20 -17.26
CA GLY A 493 -23.32 5.33 -18.72
C GLY A 493 -22.12 6.13 -19.23
N GLY A 494 -21.31 6.75 -18.36
CA GLY A 494 -20.16 7.55 -18.77
C GLY A 494 -20.53 8.80 -19.58
N PRO A 495 -19.55 9.62 -19.97
CA PRO A 495 -19.81 10.78 -20.83
C PRO A 495 -20.29 10.42 -22.25
N ASN A 496 -20.19 9.15 -22.66
CA ASN A 496 -20.50 8.65 -24.02
C ASN A 496 -21.55 7.51 -24.07
N GLY A 497 -22.33 7.30 -23.01
CA GLY A 497 -23.32 6.21 -22.97
C GLY A 497 -24.60 6.53 -23.73
N ASP A 498 -24.64 6.19 -25.01
CA ASP A 498 -25.89 5.90 -25.68
C ASP A 498 -26.40 4.52 -25.19
N PRO A 499 -27.59 4.43 -24.57
CA PRO A 499 -28.14 3.14 -24.13
C PRO A 499 -28.59 2.26 -25.30
N ASP A 500 -28.77 2.84 -26.49
CA ASP A 500 -29.23 2.16 -27.70
C ASP A 500 -28.04 1.97 -28.64
N GLY A 501 -27.44 0.78 -28.63
CA GLY A 501 -26.19 0.47 -29.33
C GLY A 501 -26.20 0.70 -30.85
N ASP A 502 -25.85 1.90 -31.27
CA ASP A 502 -25.26 2.19 -32.57
C ASP A 502 -23.83 2.72 -32.37
N PRO A 503 -22.80 2.09 -32.98
CA PRO A 503 -21.45 2.62 -32.91
C PRO A 503 -21.41 3.94 -33.69
N VAL A 504 -21.18 5.05 -32.98
CA VAL A 504 -20.86 6.32 -33.63
C VAL A 504 -19.58 6.09 -34.44
N GLY A 505 -19.72 6.23 -35.75
CA GLY A 505 -18.70 5.88 -36.72
C GLY A 505 -17.39 6.62 -36.49
N ASP A 506 -16.31 5.90 -36.75
CA ASP A 506 -14.95 6.34 -37.04
C ASP A 506 -14.90 7.77 -37.63
N THR A 507 -14.76 8.76 -36.77
CA THR A 507 -14.14 10.02 -37.11
C THR A 507 -12.73 9.97 -36.55
N GLY A 508 -11.78 9.52 -37.38
CA GLY A 508 -10.37 9.43 -37.06
C GLY A 508 -9.79 10.71 -36.46
N GLY A 509 -9.78 10.75 -35.12
CA GLY A 509 -9.06 11.68 -34.26
C GLY A 509 -8.14 10.89 -33.33
N ASP A 510 -7.03 11.50 -32.95
CA ASP A 510 -5.92 10.93 -32.15
C ASP A 510 -6.36 9.97 -31.03
N PRO A 511 -5.63 8.85 -30.79
CA PRO A 511 -5.90 7.94 -29.67
C PRO A 511 -5.62 8.56 -28.28
N ASP A 512 -5.09 9.79 -28.23
CA ASP A 512 -4.82 10.56 -27.00
C ASP A 512 -5.79 11.75 -26.80
N GLY A 513 -6.91 11.79 -27.54
CA GLY A 513 -7.91 12.86 -27.45
C GLY A 513 -8.78 12.76 -26.19
N ASP A 514 -8.36 13.43 -25.12
CA ASP A 514 -9.11 13.63 -23.87
C ASP A 514 -10.53 14.19 -24.16
N THR A 515 -11.55 13.37 -23.93
CA THR A 515 -12.96 13.74 -24.08
C THR A 515 -13.46 14.46 -22.83
N GLY A 516 -12.88 15.60 -22.46
CA GLY A 516 -13.47 16.70 -21.66
C GLY A 516 -14.24 16.35 -20.38
N GLY A 517 -14.06 15.16 -19.81
CA GLY A 517 -14.75 14.70 -18.61
C GLY A 517 -14.10 15.28 -17.37
N THR A 518 -14.91 15.66 -16.38
CA THR A 518 -14.40 15.89 -15.02
C THR A 518 -15.02 14.84 -14.12
N THR A 519 -14.17 14.07 -13.45
CA THR A 519 -14.58 13.02 -12.51
C THR A 519 -14.27 13.42 -11.08
N VAL A 520 -14.89 12.76 -10.10
CA VAL A 520 -14.57 12.98 -8.68
C VAL A 520 -13.77 11.78 -8.19
N GLY A 521 -12.52 12.01 -7.82
CA GLY A 521 -11.67 11.04 -7.16
C GLY A 521 -11.75 11.17 -5.64
N ILE A 522 -11.69 10.04 -4.95
CA ILE A 522 -11.51 9.94 -3.51
C ILE A 522 -10.25 9.15 -3.27
N ARG A 523 -9.32 9.70 -2.50
CA ARG A 523 -8.08 9.04 -2.11
C ARG A 523 -8.00 9.05 -0.60
N VAL A 524 -7.68 7.90 -0.01
CA VAL A 524 -7.50 7.77 1.44
C VAL A 524 -6.15 7.15 1.73
N ASN A 525 -5.31 7.87 2.45
CA ASN A 525 -3.97 7.44 2.82
C ASN A 525 -3.73 7.71 4.32
N MET A 526 -2.64 7.15 4.84
CA MET A 526 -2.17 7.50 6.17
C MET A 526 -1.49 8.87 6.15
N GLY A 527 -1.87 9.75 7.07
CA GLY A 527 -1.17 11.00 7.34
C GLY A 527 -0.09 10.82 8.40
N ASP A 528 -0.47 10.29 9.56
CA ASP A 528 0.43 10.00 10.68
C ASP A 528 0.01 8.70 11.41
N GLY A 529 0.96 8.04 12.06
CA GLY A 529 0.70 6.86 12.88
C GLY A 529 0.37 5.60 12.08
N SER A 530 -0.52 4.76 12.60
CA SER A 530 -0.92 3.50 11.92
C SER A 530 -2.33 3.07 12.32
N VAL A 531 -3.16 2.72 11.34
CA VAL A 531 -4.51 2.21 11.62
C VAL A 531 -4.51 0.70 11.83
N THR A 532 -5.31 0.25 12.80
CA THR A 532 -5.59 -1.19 12.94
C THR A 532 -6.35 -1.66 11.70
N GLY A 533 -5.78 -2.61 10.95
CA GLY A 533 -6.35 -3.13 9.70
C GLY A 533 -5.70 -2.62 8.41
N GLY A 534 -4.73 -1.69 8.49
CA GLY A 534 -3.95 -1.20 7.34
C GLY A 534 -4.85 -0.66 6.22
N ASN A 535 -4.50 -0.95 4.97
CA ASN A 535 -5.24 -0.48 3.79
C ASN A 535 -6.72 -0.90 3.77
N ALA A 536 -7.10 -2.00 4.43
CA ALA A 536 -8.52 -2.37 4.51
C ALA A 536 -9.35 -1.35 5.30
N THR A 537 -8.75 -0.74 6.32
CA THR A 537 -9.38 0.34 7.08
C THR A 537 -9.43 1.63 6.25
N LEU A 538 -8.36 1.94 5.51
CA LEU A 538 -8.35 3.07 4.57
C LEU A 538 -9.43 2.92 3.49
N CYS A 539 -9.61 1.73 2.94
CA CYS A 539 -10.67 1.46 1.96
C CYS A 539 -12.07 1.52 2.58
N ALA A 540 -12.26 1.12 3.83
CA ALA A 540 -13.54 1.28 4.51
C ALA A 540 -13.90 2.77 4.73
N VAL A 541 -12.89 3.60 4.98
CA VAL A 541 -13.01 5.06 5.06
C VAL A 541 -13.33 5.64 3.68
N ALA A 542 -12.60 5.22 2.63
CA ALA A 542 -12.83 5.61 1.23
C ALA A 542 -14.26 5.26 0.78
N ASP A 543 -14.76 4.07 1.14
CA ASP A 543 -16.12 3.64 0.85
C ASP A 543 -17.19 4.48 1.54
N ALA A 544 -16.92 4.94 2.76
CA ALA A 544 -17.84 5.83 3.47
C ALA A 544 -17.89 7.21 2.82
N ALA A 545 -16.72 7.78 2.50
CA ALA A 545 -16.61 9.05 1.79
C ALA A 545 -17.27 8.97 0.39
N ALA A 546 -17.08 7.87 -0.34
CA ALA A 546 -17.70 7.68 -1.65
C ALA A 546 -19.22 7.62 -1.60
N ARG A 547 -19.79 7.05 -0.54
CA ARG A 547 -21.25 7.03 -0.34
C ARG A 547 -21.79 8.43 -0.09
N SER A 548 -21.16 9.21 0.79
CA SER A 548 -21.60 10.59 1.06
C SER A 548 -21.46 11.47 -0.18
N THR A 549 -20.34 11.36 -0.91
CA THR A 549 -20.12 12.08 -2.17
C THR A 549 -21.17 11.71 -3.20
N ALA A 550 -21.44 10.42 -3.41
CA ALA A 550 -22.47 9.97 -4.34
C ALA A 550 -23.87 10.48 -3.96
N ASP A 551 -24.20 10.54 -2.66
CA ASP A 551 -25.49 11.06 -2.19
C ASP A 551 -25.68 12.55 -2.49
N VAL A 552 -24.60 13.34 -2.48
CA VAL A 552 -24.63 14.76 -2.88
C VAL A 552 -24.77 14.88 -4.40
N LEU A 553 -23.96 14.14 -5.15
CA LEU A 553 -23.97 14.16 -6.62
C LEU A 553 -25.29 13.66 -7.22
N ASN A 554 -25.96 12.72 -6.55
CA ASN A 554 -27.30 12.25 -6.94
C ASN A 554 -28.40 13.33 -6.79
N ARG A 555 -28.16 14.41 -6.03
CA ARG A 555 -29.13 15.52 -5.87
C ARG A 555 -28.99 16.59 -6.95
N GLY A 556 -27.87 16.61 -7.68
CA GLY A 556 -27.56 17.59 -8.70
C GLY A 556 -26.07 17.94 -8.74
N PRO A 557 -25.68 18.99 -9.51
CA PRO A 557 -24.30 19.47 -9.54
C PRO A 557 -23.80 19.86 -8.16
N VAL A 558 -22.47 19.84 -7.98
CA VAL A 558 -21.81 20.28 -6.75
C VAL A 558 -22.36 21.66 -6.31
N PRO A 559 -22.77 21.83 -5.04
CA PRO A 559 -23.25 23.11 -4.53
C PRO A 559 -22.25 24.24 -4.78
N ARG A 560 -22.74 25.47 -4.93
CA ARG A 560 -21.85 26.63 -5.06
C ARG A 560 -21.33 27.09 -3.70
N ARG A 561 -20.06 27.47 -3.64
CA ARG A 561 -19.41 27.98 -2.43
C ARG A 561 -20.11 29.25 -1.95
N SER A 562 -20.37 29.31 -0.64
CA SER A 562 -20.90 30.49 0.03
C SER A 562 -20.18 30.73 1.35
N PRO A 563 -19.39 31.81 1.50
CA PRO A 563 -19.21 32.91 0.54
C PRO A 563 -18.36 32.53 -0.68
N ALA A 564 -18.57 33.22 -1.80
CA ALA A 564 -17.75 33.05 -3.00
C ALA A 564 -16.30 33.50 -2.76
N TYR A 565 -15.37 32.96 -3.55
CA TYR A 565 -13.98 33.40 -3.53
C TYR A 565 -13.85 34.89 -3.87
N PRO A 566 -12.93 35.63 -3.22
CA PRO A 566 -12.64 37.01 -3.61
C PRO A 566 -12.17 37.11 -5.06
N ALA A 567 -12.48 38.22 -5.74
CA ALA A 567 -12.09 38.43 -7.14
C ALA A 567 -10.57 38.38 -7.37
N ALA A 568 -9.76 38.67 -6.36
CA ALA A 568 -8.30 38.62 -6.43
C ALA A 568 -7.71 37.22 -6.16
N SER A 569 -8.54 36.17 -6.06
CA SER A 569 -8.09 34.80 -5.77
C SER A 569 -7.49 34.14 -7.01
N LEU A 570 -6.48 33.29 -6.81
CA LEU A 570 -5.89 32.45 -7.86
C LEU A 570 -6.87 31.45 -8.46
N VAL A 571 -8.03 31.21 -7.81
CA VAL A 571 -9.10 30.38 -8.38
C VAL A 571 -9.55 30.91 -9.75
N TRP A 572 -9.42 32.21 -10.03
CA TRP A 572 -9.82 32.84 -11.29
C TRP A 572 -8.68 32.95 -12.32
N ALA A 573 -7.46 32.52 -11.95
CA ALA A 573 -6.28 32.62 -12.79
C ALA A 573 -6.06 31.34 -13.59
N ASN A 574 -5.26 31.43 -14.66
CA ASN A 574 -4.84 30.30 -15.48
C ASN A 574 -3.35 30.04 -15.28
N ALA A 575 -3.00 28.89 -14.71
CA ALA A 575 -1.62 28.52 -14.42
C ALA A 575 -0.83 28.20 -15.70
N CYS A 576 -1.48 27.64 -16.71
CA CYS A 576 -0.90 27.28 -18.01
C CYS A 576 -0.37 28.51 -18.77
N GLU A 577 -1.00 29.67 -18.59
CA GLU A 577 -0.60 30.94 -19.23
C GLU A 577 0.59 31.63 -18.53
N LEU A 578 1.04 31.14 -17.37
CA LEU A 578 2.15 31.75 -16.64
C LEU A 578 3.54 31.40 -17.21
N LEU A 579 3.62 30.35 -18.02
CA LEU A 579 4.87 29.88 -18.61
C LEU A 579 4.76 29.86 -20.14
N ASP A 580 5.62 30.64 -20.80
CA ASP A 580 5.75 30.61 -22.25
C ASP A 580 6.83 29.62 -22.71
N ALA A 581 6.98 29.49 -24.03
CA ALA A 581 7.98 28.59 -24.62
C ALA A 581 9.43 28.97 -24.26
N GLU A 582 9.72 30.25 -23.98
CA GLU A 582 11.04 30.70 -23.57
C GLU A 582 11.33 30.25 -22.13
N ALA A 583 10.39 30.45 -21.22
CA ALA A 583 10.49 29.98 -19.84
C ALA A 583 10.69 28.46 -19.77
N LEU A 584 9.88 27.68 -20.50
CA LEU A 584 9.96 26.22 -20.50
C LEU A 584 11.27 25.67 -21.10
N SER A 585 11.99 26.45 -21.91
CA SER A 585 13.26 26.02 -22.50
C SER A 585 14.38 25.76 -21.47
N VAL A 586 14.19 26.21 -20.22
CA VAL A 586 15.08 25.92 -19.09
C VAL A 586 15.10 24.43 -18.75
N VAL A 587 14.02 23.69 -19.02
CA VAL A 587 13.95 22.24 -18.81
C VAL A 587 14.22 21.52 -20.13
N PRO A 588 15.32 20.77 -20.26
CA PRO A 588 15.68 20.10 -21.50
C PRO A 588 14.61 19.10 -21.95
N GLY A 589 14.25 19.12 -23.24
CA GLY A 589 13.40 18.10 -23.87
C GLY A 589 11.89 18.23 -23.60
N VAL A 590 11.46 19.23 -22.82
CA VAL A 590 10.04 19.53 -22.58
C VAL A 590 9.37 20.13 -23.82
N ARG A 591 8.18 19.63 -24.15
CA ARG A 591 7.34 20.16 -25.24
C ARG A 591 6.35 21.20 -24.73
N PHE A 592 6.50 22.45 -25.14
CA PHE A 592 5.59 23.52 -24.71
C PHE A 592 4.17 23.41 -25.29
N ASP A 593 3.99 22.71 -26.41
CA ASP A 593 2.77 22.73 -27.22
C ASP A 593 1.71 21.70 -26.79
N VAL A 594 2.04 20.77 -25.89
CA VAL A 594 1.13 19.71 -25.43
C VAL A 594 1.23 19.54 -23.91
N PRO A 595 0.74 20.52 -23.12
CA PRO A 595 0.62 20.31 -21.68
C PRO A 595 -0.50 19.34 -21.33
N LYS A 596 -0.33 18.63 -20.22
CA LYS A 596 -1.44 18.01 -19.50
C LYS A 596 -2.06 19.06 -18.59
N VAL A 597 -3.27 19.49 -18.94
CA VAL A 597 -3.99 20.58 -18.26
C VAL A 597 -4.85 20.02 -17.14
N GLY A 598 -4.75 20.62 -15.95
CA GLY A 598 -5.57 20.29 -14.79
C GLY A 598 -6.98 20.87 -14.87
N VAL A 599 -7.79 20.58 -13.85
CA VAL A 599 -9.16 21.11 -13.76
C VAL A 599 -9.10 22.65 -13.66
N ALA A 600 -9.95 23.31 -14.47
CA ALA A 600 -10.07 24.78 -14.50
C ALA A 600 -8.74 25.52 -14.74
N ASP A 601 -7.79 24.90 -15.44
CA ASP A 601 -6.47 25.45 -15.73
C ASP A 601 -5.64 25.84 -14.49
N TRP A 602 -5.96 25.29 -13.31
CA TRP A 602 -5.24 25.59 -12.06
C TRP A 602 -3.90 24.88 -11.95
N SER A 603 -3.61 23.95 -12.84
CA SER A 603 -2.31 23.31 -12.96
C SER A 603 -2.01 22.91 -14.40
N CYS A 604 -0.73 22.83 -14.72
CA CYS A 604 -0.21 22.46 -16.03
C CYS A 604 1.05 21.63 -15.84
N GLU A 605 1.10 20.45 -16.45
CA GLU A 605 2.24 19.54 -16.38
C GLU A 605 2.80 19.32 -17.79
N TRP A 606 4.12 19.33 -17.89
CA TRP A 606 4.84 18.99 -19.11
C TRP A 606 5.87 17.91 -18.83
N GLN A 607 5.91 16.91 -19.73
CA GLN A 607 6.87 15.82 -19.66
C GLN A 607 7.95 15.99 -20.73
N SER A 608 9.20 15.73 -20.33
CA SER A 608 10.33 15.70 -21.25
C SER A 608 10.39 14.37 -22.00
N ARG A 609 10.82 14.44 -23.25
CA ARG A 609 11.16 13.24 -24.05
C ARG A 609 12.59 12.75 -23.86
N VAL A 610 13.35 13.46 -23.01
CA VAL A 610 14.76 13.24 -22.78
C VAL A 610 14.98 13.25 -21.27
N ASP A 611 15.52 12.15 -20.73
CA ASP A 611 15.95 11.99 -19.34
C ASP A 611 14.85 12.00 -18.26
N ASP A 612 13.63 11.54 -18.57
CA ASP A 612 12.53 11.38 -17.61
C ASP A 612 12.25 12.64 -16.74
N LEU A 613 12.55 13.82 -17.28
CA LEU A 613 12.30 15.10 -16.60
C LEU A 613 10.82 15.49 -16.71
N GLU A 614 10.27 16.02 -15.64
CA GLU A 614 8.92 16.59 -15.57
C GLU A 614 8.96 18.02 -15.02
N ALA A 615 8.07 18.88 -15.51
CA ALA A 615 7.86 20.22 -15.00
C ALA A 615 6.37 20.45 -14.75
N GLU A 616 6.03 21.02 -13.61
CA GLU A 616 4.65 21.28 -13.22
C GLU A 616 4.54 22.71 -12.66
N VAL A 617 3.51 23.43 -13.10
CA VAL A 617 3.06 24.68 -12.49
C VAL A 617 1.65 24.48 -11.96
N GLY A 618 1.35 24.98 -10.76
CA GLY A 618 -0.02 24.93 -10.27
C GLY A 618 -0.24 25.85 -9.08
N PHE A 619 -1.50 26.09 -8.76
CA PHE A 619 -1.87 26.82 -7.56
C PHE A 619 -1.99 25.89 -6.35
N PHE A 620 -1.66 26.41 -5.19
CA PHE A 620 -1.63 25.66 -3.95
C PHE A 620 -2.03 26.56 -2.79
N ARG A 621 -2.76 26.01 -1.83
CA ARG A 621 -3.16 26.66 -0.59
C ARG A 621 -2.61 25.86 0.57
N ASP A 622 -2.10 26.56 1.58
CA ASP A 622 -1.58 25.98 2.83
C ASP A 622 -1.29 27.12 3.83
N GLU A 623 -0.77 26.78 5.01
CA GLU A 623 -0.08 27.75 5.86
C GLU A 623 1.10 28.44 5.11
N PRO A 624 1.37 29.74 5.38
CA PRO A 624 2.51 30.44 4.82
C PRO A 624 3.84 29.69 5.09
N LYS A 625 4.62 29.45 4.04
CA LYS A 625 5.86 28.69 4.15
C LYS A 625 6.93 29.46 4.93
N SER A 626 7.68 28.75 5.76
CA SER A 626 8.68 29.31 6.66
C SER A 626 10.09 28.95 6.21
N THR A 627 11.11 29.68 6.71
CA THR A 627 12.52 29.37 6.39
C THR A 627 13.02 28.02 6.94
N VAL A 628 12.19 27.31 7.72
CA VAL A 628 12.47 25.92 8.14
C VAL A 628 12.23 24.96 6.96
N ASP A 629 11.33 25.33 6.05
CA ASP A 629 10.88 24.48 4.95
C ASP A 629 11.81 24.55 3.73
N GLY A 630 12.59 25.63 3.56
CA GLY A 630 13.49 25.78 2.42
C GLY A 630 14.30 27.06 2.41
N ALA A 631 15.03 27.28 1.31
CA ALA A 631 15.85 28.47 1.11
C ALA A 631 15.00 29.65 0.61
N PRO A 632 14.94 30.77 1.35
CA PRO A 632 14.14 31.92 0.95
C PRO A 632 14.78 32.67 -0.23
N VAL A 633 13.96 33.06 -1.19
CA VAL A 633 14.31 33.86 -2.37
C VAL A 633 13.24 34.92 -2.63
N ARG A 634 13.58 35.97 -3.37
CA ARG A 634 12.62 37.02 -3.77
C ARG A 634 12.48 36.98 -5.29
N LEU A 635 11.28 36.67 -5.79
CA LEU A 635 11.01 36.52 -7.22
C LEU A 635 9.95 37.52 -7.66
N SER A 636 10.29 38.42 -8.57
CA SER A 636 9.35 39.42 -9.14
C SER A 636 8.58 40.25 -8.09
N GLY A 637 9.17 40.39 -6.91
CA GLY A 637 8.59 41.12 -5.77
C GLY A 637 7.62 40.32 -4.91
N TYR A 638 7.59 38.99 -5.03
CA TYR A 638 6.94 38.05 -4.10
C TYR A 638 7.98 37.35 -3.22
N ASP A 639 7.57 36.96 -2.00
CA ASP A 639 8.34 36.05 -1.17
C ASP A 639 8.20 34.65 -1.74
N ALA A 640 9.32 33.92 -1.79
CA ALA A 640 9.33 32.58 -2.35
C ALA A 640 10.34 31.70 -1.61
N LEU A 641 10.11 30.39 -1.65
CA LEU A 641 10.97 29.40 -1.02
C LEU A 641 11.31 28.28 -2.00
N VAL A 642 12.60 27.94 -2.04
CA VAL A 642 13.12 26.78 -2.79
C VAL A 642 13.28 25.62 -1.81
N VAL A 643 12.58 24.53 -2.08
CA VAL A 643 12.51 23.32 -1.26
C VAL A 643 13.09 22.14 -2.05
N PRO A 644 14.35 21.76 -1.78
CA PRO A 644 14.92 20.53 -2.31
C PRO A 644 14.13 19.32 -1.80
N GLU A 645 13.83 18.37 -2.67
CA GLU A 645 13.06 17.15 -2.35
C GLU A 645 11.68 17.44 -1.73
N GLY A 646 11.10 18.61 -2.02
CA GLY A 646 9.84 19.07 -1.43
C GLY A 646 8.64 18.19 -1.73
N ASN A 647 8.67 17.42 -2.83
CA ASN A 647 7.66 16.45 -3.22
C ASN A 647 8.28 15.04 -3.42
N GLY A 648 9.26 14.67 -2.60
CA GLY A 648 9.93 13.37 -2.63
C GLY A 648 11.34 13.40 -3.22
N GLU A 649 12.03 12.26 -3.18
CA GLU A 649 13.39 12.12 -3.71
C GLU A 649 13.45 12.58 -5.18
N LYS A 650 14.58 13.19 -5.58
CA LYS A 650 14.80 13.64 -6.97
C LYS A 650 13.76 14.64 -7.49
N THR A 651 13.28 15.51 -6.61
CA THR A 651 12.44 16.66 -6.98
C THR A 651 13.00 17.96 -6.41
N CYS A 652 12.59 19.09 -6.98
CA CYS A 652 12.71 20.38 -6.32
C CYS A 652 11.49 21.25 -6.59
N THR A 653 11.02 21.94 -5.54
CA THR A 653 9.79 22.73 -5.59
C THR A 653 10.07 24.17 -5.17
N VAL A 654 9.50 25.13 -5.91
CA VAL A 654 9.52 26.55 -5.56
C VAL A 654 8.10 27.00 -5.26
N PHE A 655 7.87 27.50 -4.05
CA PHE A 655 6.61 28.11 -3.65
C PHE A 655 6.76 29.64 -3.73
N VAL A 656 5.85 30.31 -4.44
CA VAL A 656 5.77 31.76 -4.53
C VAL A 656 4.49 32.20 -3.82
N GLU A 657 4.64 32.96 -2.73
CA GLU A 657 3.53 33.44 -1.94
C GLU A 657 2.85 34.62 -2.62
N TYR A 658 1.57 34.44 -3.00
CA TYR A 658 0.81 35.45 -3.73
C TYR A 658 -0.02 36.33 -2.80
N ARG A 659 -0.79 35.71 -1.89
CA ARG A 659 -1.54 36.44 -0.86
C ARG A 659 -1.84 35.58 0.36
N GLU A 660 -1.90 36.22 1.52
CA GLU A 660 -2.45 35.64 2.75
C GLU A 660 -3.94 35.97 2.88
N TYR A 661 -4.68 35.08 3.55
CA TYR A 661 -6.07 35.26 3.94
C TYR A 661 -6.35 34.56 5.27
N SER A 662 -7.48 34.90 5.89
CA SER A 662 -7.96 34.18 7.07
C SER A 662 -8.62 32.88 6.59
N GLY A 663 -7.99 31.74 6.88
CA GLY A 663 -8.51 30.42 6.61
C GLY A 663 -9.59 29.99 7.62
N GLN A 664 -9.90 28.69 7.59
CA GLN A 664 -10.76 28.04 8.57
C GLN A 664 -10.23 28.25 10.00
N ASP A 665 -11.12 28.44 10.97
CA ASP A 665 -10.79 28.67 12.38
C ASP A 665 -9.86 29.86 12.69
N THR A 666 -9.79 30.84 11.78
CA THR A 666 -8.96 32.07 11.89
C THR A 666 -7.46 31.86 11.80
N GLU A 667 -7.03 30.69 11.33
CA GLU A 667 -5.64 30.43 10.99
C GLU A 667 -5.23 31.22 9.74
N THR A 668 -3.95 31.52 9.62
CA THR A 668 -3.43 32.26 8.46
C THR A 668 -3.12 31.25 7.36
N ALA A 669 -3.79 31.39 6.22
CA ALA A 669 -3.54 30.58 5.03
C ALA A 669 -3.02 31.47 3.91
N ALA A 670 -2.28 30.89 2.96
CA ALA A 670 -1.76 31.58 1.80
C ALA A 670 -2.20 30.89 0.51
N GLU A 671 -2.56 31.68 -0.51
CA GLU A 671 -2.59 31.22 -1.88
C GLU A 671 -1.19 31.39 -2.47
N MET A 672 -0.67 30.32 -3.04
CA MET A 672 0.69 30.21 -3.55
C MET A 672 0.69 29.66 -4.97
N LEU A 673 1.71 30.05 -5.72
CA LEU A 673 2.10 29.42 -6.97
C LEU A 673 3.20 28.38 -6.67
N ARG A 674 2.98 27.13 -7.08
CA ARG A 674 3.92 26.01 -6.93
C ARG A 674 4.54 25.67 -8.28
N LEU A 675 5.86 25.68 -8.34
CA LEU A 675 6.63 25.20 -9.49
C LEU A 675 7.45 23.98 -9.07
N ARG A 676 7.25 22.84 -9.72
CA ARG A 676 7.97 21.60 -9.43
C ARG A 676 8.75 21.17 -10.66
N VAL A 677 9.98 20.70 -10.45
CA VAL A 677 10.76 19.97 -11.45
C VAL A 677 11.21 18.65 -10.82
N GLY A 678 11.02 17.54 -11.53
CA GLY A 678 11.40 16.19 -11.10
C GLY A 678 12.14 15.43 -12.20
N GLY A 679 12.88 14.39 -11.82
CA GLY A 679 13.51 13.44 -12.74
C GLY A 679 14.88 12.95 -12.28
N GLU A 680 15.52 12.07 -13.06
CA GLU A 680 16.77 11.39 -12.71
C GLU A 680 18.02 12.30 -12.82
N ARG A 681 18.06 13.37 -12.01
CA ARG A 681 19.14 14.35 -11.95
C ARG A 681 19.51 14.72 -10.50
N PRO A 682 20.73 15.25 -10.27
CA PRO A 682 21.10 15.82 -8.97
C PRO A 682 20.13 16.92 -8.52
N THR A 683 19.79 16.94 -7.24
CA THR A 683 18.79 17.85 -6.66
C THR A 683 19.13 19.34 -6.86
N ASP A 684 20.41 19.70 -6.89
CA ASP A 684 20.87 21.08 -7.13
C ASP A 684 20.61 21.55 -8.58
N GLU A 685 20.73 20.66 -9.56
CA GLU A 685 20.36 20.94 -10.95
C GLU A 685 18.85 21.13 -11.08
N LEU A 686 18.06 20.27 -10.43
CA LEU A 686 16.59 20.36 -10.41
C LEU A 686 16.13 21.68 -9.78
N CYS A 687 16.73 22.10 -8.66
CA CYS A 687 16.40 23.37 -8.03
C CYS A 687 16.78 24.59 -8.87
N THR A 688 17.86 24.50 -9.64
CA THR A 688 18.25 25.56 -10.59
C THR A 688 17.18 25.72 -11.68
N MET A 689 16.69 24.61 -12.24
CA MET A 689 15.62 24.63 -13.24
C MET A 689 14.30 25.15 -12.65
N ALA A 690 13.88 24.65 -11.49
CA ALA A 690 12.64 25.07 -10.83
C ALA A 690 12.64 26.58 -10.50
N THR A 691 13.76 27.11 -10.02
CA THR A 691 13.92 28.55 -9.79
C THR A 691 13.89 29.36 -11.09
N GLY A 692 14.48 28.82 -12.16
CA GLY A 692 14.46 29.40 -13.50
C GLY A 692 13.04 29.51 -14.08
N LEU A 693 12.16 28.56 -13.79
CA LEU A 693 10.74 28.60 -14.15
C LEU A 693 9.92 29.54 -13.25
N ALA A 694 10.21 29.57 -11.95
CA ALA A 694 9.44 30.37 -10.99
C ALA A 694 9.56 31.88 -11.20
N ALA A 695 10.72 32.38 -11.65
CA ALA A 695 10.94 33.80 -11.90
C ALA A 695 10.01 34.40 -12.99
N PRO A 696 9.93 33.85 -14.22
CA PRO A 696 9.00 34.32 -15.24
C PRO A 696 7.53 34.09 -14.85
N ALA A 697 7.19 32.97 -14.21
CA ALA A 697 5.82 32.72 -13.76
C ALA A 697 5.35 33.75 -12.72
N ALA A 698 6.21 34.10 -11.75
CA ALA A 698 5.92 35.16 -10.78
C ALA A 698 5.82 36.55 -11.43
N ALA A 699 6.55 36.80 -12.52
CA ALA A 699 6.43 38.04 -13.28
C ALA A 699 5.08 38.12 -14.03
N ALA A 700 4.68 37.02 -14.67
CA ALA A 700 3.40 36.90 -15.37
C ALA A 700 2.22 37.06 -14.40
N LEU A 701 2.30 36.44 -13.22
CA LEU A 701 1.27 36.52 -12.18
C LEU A 701 1.05 37.96 -11.67
N ARG A 702 2.10 38.80 -11.69
CA ARG A 702 1.99 40.22 -11.33
C ARG A 702 1.38 41.08 -12.44
N ALA A 703 1.41 40.60 -13.68
CA ALA A 703 0.92 41.30 -14.84
C ALA A 703 -0.57 41.06 -15.10
N GLN A 704 -1.10 39.94 -14.59
CA GLN A 704 -2.53 39.63 -14.47
C GLN A 704 -3.14 40.45 -13.32
#